data_AF-A0A4U0R893-F1
#
_entry.id   AF-A0A4U0R893-F1
#
_cell.length_a   1.000
_cell.length_b   1.000
_cell.length_c   1.000
_cell.angle_alpha   90.00
_cell.angle_beta   90.00
_cell.angle_gamma   90.00
#
_symmetry.space_group_name_H-M   'P 1'
#
loop_
_entity.id
_entity.type
_entity.pdbx_description
1 polymer ?
#
loop_
_entity_poly.entity_id
_entity_poly.type
_entity_poly.pdbx_seq_one_letter_code
_entity_poly.pdbx_strand_id
1 'polypeptide(L)'
;MSGFRALPSVDQLLLALPDQVDRHGRQAVTRTARLRLDAARAAIRDGAAEAARLPHLLAADLAAAAATQLRPILNLTGTVLHTNLGRAILADEAIAAATAAMAAPLALEYDLTSGGRGQRDDHLRGLLCELTGAEDATVVNNNAAAVLIALNTFGLDRDSIVSRGELIEIGGAFRMPDIMARAGTRLVEVGTTNRTHPRDYQDAITDRTGLVLKVHTSNYRIEGFTAEVAAPELAALARQAGVVMLNDLGAGSLVDLSRWGLRREPTVAEAVADGADLITFSGDKLLGSPQAGFIVGRRDLIARINRNPMKRALRLDKIRIAALQATLRLYRDPDRLPDRLPVLRMLSRAQADIAAQAARLAPQVAALLPDHRVTTTDCASQMGSGSLPTDTIFLARLRITGTGGDVPVHERPIHTMLAGAGGIDLALLVVACDDGMMPQTREHLAILQLLGLSRGLVALTKADLADADRRTQVTAQIRASLAGGGLAEAPIIPVSSLTGVGALRHALIRAEAQTAARAADAGFRLAVDRSFTLQGAGTALSGRVAIGDLVTISPSGTAARVRGIHAQNRPATEGLAGQRCALNLAGEAVAKDAIHRGDIVLTPALHAPTDRIDARLSVLESEPKPIGTWFPARLHTHATEVGARIVLLSDPIAPGGGGPVQIVLDRPIAATIGDRFILRDVSASRTIGGGHFLDLRAPARKRRTPDRLALIAAAEAPEPLAAMLATAPVDATVFARDRALSPAQTAAALSGAVVIAGLALSPPIATRCSRASPPCWPGSTPRTPTCPAWDASACACR
;
A
#
# COMPACT_ATOMS: atom_id res chain seq x y z
N MET A 1 54.93 11.09 -22.05
CA MET A 1 54.47 11.19 -23.45
C MET A 1 54.29 9.83 -24.17
N SER A 2 54.79 8.70 -23.65
CA SER A 2 54.65 7.38 -24.29
C SER A 2 53.22 6.82 -24.28
N GLY A 3 52.44 7.06 -23.22
CA GLY A 3 51.06 6.53 -23.11
C GLY A 3 50.07 7.07 -24.14
N PHE A 4 50.19 8.33 -24.56
CA PHE A 4 49.28 8.92 -25.55
C PHE A 4 49.53 8.43 -26.99
N ARG A 5 50.77 8.01 -27.30
CA ARG A 5 51.12 7.45 -28.62
C ARG A 5 50.63 6.01 -28.83
N ALA A 6 50.23 5.33 -27.76
CA ALA A 6 49.74 3.95 -27.81
C ALA A 6 48.27 3.84 -28.19
N LEU A 7 47.49 4.93 -28.14
CA LEU A 7 46.07 4.91 -28.51
C LEU A 7 45.90 4.86 -30.05
N PRO A 8 45.06 3.96 -30.59
CA PRO A 8 44.81 3.87 -32.01
C PRO A 8 44.03 5.09 -32.54
N SER A 9 44.16 5.38 -33.83
CA SER A 9 43.27 6.33 -34.50
C SER A 9 41.86 5.75 -34.64
N VAL A 10 40.88 6.62 -34.88
CA VAL A 10 39.51 6.19 -35.19
C VAL A 10 39.51 5.28 -36.42
N ASP A 11 40.29 5.60 -37.45
CA ASP A 11 40.39 4.77 -38.66
C ASP A 11 41.01 3.39 -38.37
N GLN A 12 42.02 3.31 -37.50
CA GLN A 12 42.60 2.04 -37.05
C GLN A 12 41.58 1.20 -36.28
N LEU A 13 40.76 1.80 -35.42
CA LEU A 13 39.68 1.09 -34.71
C LEU A 13 38.59 0.60 -35.67
N LEU A 14 38.25 1.39 -36.70
CA LEU A 14 37.28 1.00 -37.72
C LEU A 14 37.79 -0.18 -38.57
N LEU A 15 39.08 -0.16 -38.94
CA LEU A 15 39.71 -1.26 -39.69
C LEU A 15 39.87 -2.52 -38.84
N ALA A 16 40.08 -2.39 -37.53
CA ALA A 16 40.22 -3.50 -36.61
C ALA A 16 38.88 -4.16 -36.22
N LEU A 17 37.73 -3.52 -36.52
CA LEU A 17 36.40 -3.99 -36.13
C LEU A 17 35.40 -3.99 -37.31
N PRO A 18 35.70 -4.68 -38.43
CA PRO A 18 34.81 -4.71 -39.59
C PRO A 18 33.42 -5.26 -39.25
N ASP A 19 33.34 -6.33 -38.44
CA ASP A 19 32.07 -6.92 -38.01
C ASP A 19 31.15 -5.94 -37.26
N GLN A 20 31.74 -5.02 -36.48
CA GLN A 20 30.97 -4.00 -35.77
C GLN A 20 30.45 -2.93 -36.71
N VAL A 21 31.24 -2.58 -37.74
CA VAL A 21 30.84 -1.63 -38.79
C VAL A 21 29.71 -2.20 -39.63
N ASP A 22 29.79 -3.48 -39.99
CA ASP A 22 28.74 -4.17 -40.75
C ASP A 22 27.45 -4.28 -39.93
N ARG A 23 27.57 -4.59 -38.63
CA ARG A 23 26.41 -4.80 -37.75
C ARG A 23 25.74 -3.51 -37.30
N HIS A 24 26.50 -2.47 -36.98
CA HIS A 24 25.99 -1.24 -36.35
C HIS A 24 26.05 -0.02 -37.26
N GLY A 25 26.69 -0.13 -38.43
CA GLY A 25 26.90 0.96 -39.37
C GLY A 25 28.09 1.84 -38.99
N ARG A 26 28.87 2.24 -39.99
CA ARG A 26 30.12 3.02 -39.83
C ARG A 26 29.96 4.26 -38.95
N GLN A 27 28.86 5.00 -39.08
CA GLN A 27 28.62 6.22 -38.30
C GLN A 27 28.49 5.96 -36.79
N ALA A 28 27.77 4.90 -36.40
CA ALA A 28 27.59 4.54 -34.99
C ALA A 28 28.92 4.12 -34.38
N VAL A 29 29.66 3.25 -35.08
CA VAL A 29 31.00 2.80 -34.65
C VAL A 29 31.97 3.98 -34.52
N THR A 30 31.97 4.89 -35.51
CA THR A 30 32.83 6.09 -35.50
C THR A 30 32.53 6.99 -34.30
N ARG A 31 31.25 7.23 -33.99
CA ARG A 31 30.85 8.05 -32.84
C ARG A 31 31.28 7.42 -31.53
N THR A 32 31.02 6.12 -31.35
CA THR A 32 31.42 5.38 -30.13
C THR A 32 32.94 5.30 -29.98
N ALA A 33 33.67 5.13 -31.09
CA ALA A 33 35.14 5.17 -31.11
C ALA A 33 35.68 6.50 -30.61
N ARG A 34 35.13 7.62 -31.08
CA ARG A 34 35.54 8.97 -30.64
C ARG A 34 35.31 9.14 -29.14
N LEU A 35 34.11 8.81 -28.65
CA LEU A 35 33.78 8.91 -27.22
C LEU A 35 34.72 8.08 -26.34
N ARG A 36 35.05 6.85 -26.76
CA ARG A 36 35.96 5.97 -26.00
C ARG A 36 37.40 6.41 -26.08
N LEU A 37 37.85 6.92 -27.22
CA LEU A 37 39.20 7.51 -27.34
C LEU A 37 39.32 8.77 -26.47
N ASP A 38 38.29 9.61 -26.40
CA ASP A 38 38.30 10.80 -25.55
C ASP A 38 38.29 10.43 -24.06
N ALA A 39 37.49 9.43 -23.67
CA ALA A 39 37.52 8.88 -22.30
C ALA A 39 38.88 8.26 -21.96
N ALA A 40 39.47 7.49 -22.88
CA ALA A 40 40.80 6.89 -22.69
C ALA A 40 41.87 7.97 -22.55
N ARG A 41 41.84 9.03 -23.37
CA ARG A 41 42.75 10.19 -23.29
C ARG A 41 42.66 10.90 -21.94
N ALA A 42 41.46 11.03 -21.37
CA ALA A 42 41.25 11.65 -20.07
C ALA A 42 41.74 10.79 -18.89
N ALA A 43 41.80 9.46 -19.06
CA ALA A 43 42.12 8.49 -18.01
C ALA A 43 43.58 7.97 -18.02
N ILE A 44 44.45 8.45 -18.92
CA ILE A 44 45.77 7.85 -19.16
C ILE A 44 46.67 7.85 -17.90
N ARG A 45 46.95 6.64 -17.41
CA ARG A 45 48.08 6.32 -16.51
C ARG A 45 49.07 5.35 -17.16
N ASP A 46 48.57 4.36 -17.90
CA ASP A 46 49.31 3.46 -18.79
C ASP A 46 48.52 3.31 -20.11
N GLY A 47 49.11 3.78 -21.22
CA GLY A 47 48.41 3.87 -22.49
C GLY A 47 48.30 2.54 -23.25
N ALA A 48 49.18 1.57 -23.00
CA ALA A 48 49.20 0.31 -23.74
C ALA A 48 48.07 -0.63 -23.29
N ALA A 49 47.85 -0.74 -21.98
CA ALA A 49 46.76 -1.54 -21.41
C ALA A 49 45.37 -0.97 -21.79
N GLU A 50 45.24 0.35 -21.84
CA GLU A 50 43.98 1.01 -22.22
C GLU A 50 43.69 0.83 -23.73
N ALA A 51 44.72 0.98 -24.58
CA ALA A 51 44.60 0.76 -26.02
C ALA A 51 44.15 -0.67 -26.38
N ALA A 52 44.67 -1.68 -25.67
CA ALA A 52 44.31 -3.08 -25.91
C ALA A 52 42.84 -3.40 -25.56
N ARG A 53 42.23 -2.66 -24.63
CA ARG A 53 40.84 -2.88 -24.18
C ARG A 53 39.80 -2.15 -25.02
N LEU A 54 40.20 -1.08 -25.72
CA LEU A 54 39.30 -0.23 -26.50
C LEU A 54 38.40 -0.98 -27.48
N PRO A 55 38.89 -1.96 -28.29
CA PRO A 55 38.03 -2.67 -29.22
C PRO A 55 36.89 -3.44 -28.54
N HIS A 56 37.19 -4.10 -27.42
CA HIS A 56 36.20 -4.84 -26.63
C HIS A 56 35.19 -3.89 -25.99
N LEU A 57 35.65 -2.78 -25.38
CA LEU A 57 34.76 -1.80 -24.75
C LEU A 57 33.85 -1.14 -25.77
N LEU A 58 34.38 -0.83 -26.96
CA LEU A 58 33.62 -0.27 -28.06
C LEU A 58 32.53 -1.23 -28.54
N ALA A 59 32.86 -2.50 -28.75
CA ALA A 59 31.89 -3.52 -29.12
C ALA A 59 30.80 -3.70 -28.04
N ALA A 60 31.17 -3.67 -26.76
CA ALA A 60 30.22 -3.75 -25.65
C ALA A 60 29.26 -2.56 -25.62
N ASP A 61 29.74 -1.34 -25.85
CA ASP A 61 28.90 -0.13 -25.92
C ASP A 61 27.94 -0.16 -27.11
N LEU A 62 28.43 -0.60 -28.28
CA LEU A 62 27.58 -0.74 -29.47
C LEU A 62 26.50 -1.79 -29.25
N ALA A 63 26.85 -2.93 -28.65
CA ALA A 63 25.88 -3.97 -28.29
C ALA A 63 24.85 -3.46 -27.28
N ALA A 64 25.28 -2.71 -26.26
CA ALA A 64 24.40 -2.11 -25.26
C ALA A 64 23.47 -1.05 -25.87
N ALA A 65 23.99 -0.19 -26.75
CA ALA A 65 23.21 0.85 -27.43
C ALA A 65 22.23 0.28 -28.47
N ALA A 66 22.58 -0.84 -29.10
CA ALA A 66 21.71 -1.54 -30.04
C ALA A 66 20.65 -2.42 -29.37
N ALA A 67 20.78 -2.71 -28.07
CA ALA A 67 19.81 -3.51 -27.34
C ALA A 67 18.49 -2.75 -27.19
N THR A 68 17.39 -3.34 -27.67
CA THR A 68 16.04 -2.82 -27.40
C THR A 68 15.72 -2.93 -25.91
N GLN A 69 15.24 -1.84 -25.33
CA GLN A 69 14.68 -1.83 -23.99
C GLN A 69 13.31 -2.54 -23.93
N LEU A 70 12.61 -2.62 -25.08
CA LEU A 70 11.42 -3.44 -25.24
C LEU A 70 11.84 -4.86 -25.66
N ARG A 71 12.03 -5.73 -24.67
CA ARG A 71 12.51 -7.11 -24.86
C ARG A 71 11.67 -8.09 -24.04
N PRO A 72 11.64 -9.38 -24.43
CA PRO A 72 11.06 -10.41 -23.59
C PRO A 72 11.75 -10.46 -22.22
N ILE A 73 10.93 -10.63 -21.18
CA ILE A 73 11.37 -10.77 -19.80
C ILE A 73 10.77 -12.03 -19.19
N LEU A 74 11.47 -12.60 -18.21
CA LEU A 74 10.93 -13.67 -17.40
C LEU A 74 10.04 -13.07 -16.31
N ASN A 75 8.73 -13.26 -16.42
CA ASN A 75 7.80 -12.83 -15.39
C ASN A 75 7.89 -13.79 -14.18
N LEU A 76 8.60 -13.37 -13.14
CA LEU A 76 8.76 -14.11 -11.88
C LEU A 76 7.87 -13.58 -10.75
N THR A 77 6.91 -12.69 -11.07
CA THR A 77 6.02 -12.08 -10.06
C THR A 77 4.93 -13.03 -9.57
N GLY A 78 4.59 -14.05 -10.37
CA GLY A 78 3.42 -14.90 -10.12
C GLY A 78 2.09 -14.26 -10.52
N THR A 79 2.10 -13.05 -11.10
CA THR A 79 0.92 -12.37 -11.64
C THR A 79 0.76 -12.71 -13.13
N VAL A 80 -0.35 -13.35 -13.52
CA VAL A 80 -0.58 -13.80 -14.90
C VAL A 80 -0.82 -12.62 -15.84
N LEU A 81 -1.83 -11.79 -15.53
CA LEU A 81 -2.17 -10.60 -16.30
C LEU A 81 -1.46 -9.37 -15.71
N HIS A 82 -0.15 -9.26 -15.95
CA HIS A 82 0.64 -8.18 -15.36
C HIS A 82 0.56 -6.91 -16.23
N THR A 83 0.00 -5.82 -15.69
CA THR A 83 -0.20 -4.55 -16.42
C THR A 83 1.10 -3.97 -16.99
N ASN A 84 2.16 -3.92 -16.17
CA ASN A 84 3.45 -3.38 -16.60
C ASN A 84 4.23 -4.29 -17.57
N LEU A 85 3.86 -5.58 -17.66
CA LEU A 85 4.57 -6.56 -18.50
C LEU A 85 3.76 -6.97 -19.74
N GLY A 86 2.74 -6.19 -20.10
CA GLY A 86 1.98 -6.37 -21.34
C GLY A 86 0.73 -7.26 -21.24
N ARG A 87 0.24 -7.58 -20.03
CA ARG A 87 -0.98 -8.36 -19.79
C ARG A 87 -0.97 -9.76 -20.46
N ALA A 88 -1.89 -10.02 -21.39
CA ALA A 88 -2.12 -11.32 -21.98
C ALA A 88 -1.01 -11.73 -22.95
N ILE A 89 -0.48 -12.94 -22.76
CA ILE A 89 0.38 -13.61 -23.73
C ILE A 89 -0.51 -14.23 -24.81
N LEU A 90 -0.19 -13.96 -26.08
CA LEU A 90 -0.99 -14.41 -27.22
C LEU A 90 -0.76 -15.89 -27.53
N ALA A 91 -1.83 -16.57 -27.97
CA ALA A 91 -1.77 -17.93 -28.48
C ALA A 91 -0.96 -18.00 -29.79
N ASP A 92 -0.38 -19.17 -30.08
CA ASP A 92 0.46 -19.37 -31.27
C ASP A 92 -0.33 -19.09 -32.57
N GLU A 93 -1.61 -19.45 -32.60
CA GLU A 93 -2.50 -19.17 -33.73
C GLU A 93 -2.70 -17.65 -33.93
N ALA A 94 -2.79 -16.90 -32.84
CA ALA A 94 -2.90 -15.44 -32.90
C ALA A 94 -1.60 -14.78 -33.36
N ILE A 95 -0.44 -15.30 -32.92
CA ILE A 95 0.89 -14.85 -33.36
C ILE A 95 1.10 -15.14 -34.85
N ALA A 96 0.71 -16.33 -35.31
CA ALA A 96 0.81 -16.73 -36.71
C ALA A 96 -0.08 -15.84 -37.59
N ALA A 97 -1.33 -15.61 -37.18
CA ALA A 97 -2.25 -14.72 -37.89
C ALA A 97 -1.75 -13.26 -37.92
N ALA A 98 -1.21 -12.75 -36.81
CA ALA A 98 -0.59 -11.42 -36.74
C ALA A 98 0.60 -11.29 -37.71
N THR A 99 1.48 -12.29 -37.72
CA THR A 99 2.67 -12.31 -38.59
C THR A 99 2.29 -12.37 -40.05
N ALA A 100 1.33 -13.23 -40.43
CA ALA A 100 0.81 -13.29 -41.79
C ALA A 100 0.19 -11.95 -42.21
N ALA A 101 -0.57 -11.30 -41.32
CA ALA A 101 -1.16 -10.00 -41.58
C ALA A 101 -0.11 -8.88 -41.74
N MET A 102 1.04 -8.98 -41.09
CA MET A 102 2.17 -8.06 -41.29
C MET A 102 2.89 -8.31 -42.62
N ALA A 103 3.03 -9.57 -43.02
CA ALA A 103 3.85 -9.99 -44.16
C ALA A 103 3.19 -9.76 -45.54
N ALA A 104 1.88 -9.57 -45.63
CA ALA A 104 1.16 -9.44 -46.90
C ALA A 104 0.03 -8.38 -46.89
N PRO A 105 -0.41 -7.92 -48.08
CA PRO A 105 -1.72 -7.29 -48.25
C PRO A 105 -2.85 -8.25 -47.84
N LEU A 106 -3.95 -7.71 -47.34
CA LEU A 106 -5.10 -8.48 -46.86
C LEU A 106 -6.40 -7.88 -47.40
N ALA A 107 -7.42 -8.72 -47.58
CA ALA A 107 -8.79 -8.30 -47.83
C ALA A 107 -9.44 -7.70 -46.58
N LEU A 108 -8.85 -6.63 -46.04
CA LEU A 108 -9.23 -6.03 -44.76
C LEU A 108 -10.55 -5.26 -44.86
N GLU A 109 -10.69 -4.44 -45.89
CA GLU A 109 -11.91 -3.67 -46.22
C GLU A 109 -12.37 -3.97 -47.65
N TYR A 110 -12.15 -5.21 -48.09
CA TYR A 110 -12.48 -5.69 -49.42
C TYR A 110 -13.26 -6.98 -49.31
N ASP A 111 -14.47 -7.01 -49.84
CA ASP A 111 -15.31 -8.20 -49.85
C ASP A 111 -14.92 -9.07 -51.06
N LEU A 112 -14.40 -10.26 -50.76
CA LEU A 112 -13.94 -11.21 -51.78
C LEU A 112 -15.09 -11.80 -52.61
N THR A 113 -16.32 -11.75 -52.11
CA THR A 113 -17.51 -12.28 -52.82
C THR A 113 -18.03 -11.25 -53.81
N SER A 114 -18.22 -10.01 -53.38
CA SER A 114 -18.77 -8.95 -54.23
C SER A 114 -17.72 -8.17 -55.04
N GLY A 115 -16.44 -8.25 -54.65
CA GLY A 115 -15.37 -7.42 -55.22
C GLY A 115 -15.46 -5.94 -54.80
N GLY A 116 -16.35 -5.61 -53.86
CA GLY A 116 -16.61 -4.26 -53.39
C GLY A 116 -15.89 -3.89 -52.10
N ARG A 117 -16.15 -2.67 -51.61
CA ARG A 117 -15.63 -2.20 -50.33
C ARG A 117 -16.41 -2.84 -49.18
N GLY A 118 -15.71 -3.55 -48.29
CA GLY A 118 -16.25 -4.12 -47.05
C GLY A 118 -15.95 -3.30 -45.80
N GLN A 119 -16.45 -3.73 -44.64
CA GLN A 119 -16.07 -3.16 -43.34
C GLN A 119 -15.12 -4.09 -42.59
N ARG A 120 -14.05 -3.53 -42.02
CA ARG A 120 -13.04 -4.33 -41.30
C ARG A 120 -13.57 -5.09 -40.10
N ASP A 121 -14.62 -4.57 -39.46
CA ASP A 121 -15.19 -5.17 -38.24
C ASP A 121 -15.98 -6.44 -38.57
N ASP A 122 -16.37 -6.63 -39.84
CA ASP A 122 -17.14 -7.80 -40.29
C ASP A 122 -16.35 -9.11 -40.13
N HIS A 123 -15.01 -9.03 -40.13
CA HIS A 123 -14.13 -10.18 -39.84
C HIS A 123 -14.30 -10.75 -38.43
N LEU A 124 -14.82 -9.95 -37.49
CA LEU A 124 -15.02 -10.33 -36.09
C LEU A 124 -16.49 -10.39 -35.71
N ARG A 125 -17.34 -9.56 -36.34
CA ARG A 125 -18.77 -9.39 -36.03
C ARG A 125 -19.50 -10.71 -35.87
N GLY A 126 -19.41 -11.59 -36.87
CA GLY A 126 -20.11 -12.89 -36.86
C GLY A 126 -19.71 -13.77 -35.66
N LEU A 127 -18.40 -13.86 -35.38
CA LEU A 127 -17.89 -14.63 -34.23
C LEU A 127 -18.32 -14.02 -32.90
N LEU A 128 -18.32 -12.69 -32.79
CA LEU A 128 -18.76 -12.01 -31.57
C LEU A 128 -20.24 -12.24 -31.31
N CYS A 129 -21.10 -12.14 -32.31
CA CYS A 129 -22.52 -12.45 -32.15
C CYS A 129 -22.73 -13.94 -31.81
N GLU A 130 -22.02 -14.86 -32.48
CA GLU A 130 -22.06 -16.30 -32.18
C GLU A 130 -21.68 -16.59 -30.71
N LEU A 131 -20.58 -16.00 -30.22
CA LEU A 131 -20.04 -16.29 -28.89
C LEU A 131 -20.78 -15.59 -27.74
N THR A 132 -21.44 -14.46 -28.02
CA THR A 132 -22.07 -13.62 -26.98
C THR A 132 -23.59 -13.64 -26.99
N GLY A 133 -24.21 -14.08 -28.09
CA GLY A 133 -25.65 -14.01 -28.29
C GLY A 133 -26.18 -12.59 -28.57
N ALA A 134 -25.31 -11.59 -28.72
CA ALA A 134 -25.70 -10.24 -29.08
C ALA A 134 -26.21 -10.14 -30.53
N GLU A 135 -27.07 -9.16 -30.79
CA GLU A 135 -27.63 -8.93 -32.14
C GLU A 135 -26.60 -8.40 -33.14
N ASP A 136 -25.63 -7.62 -32.64
CA ASP A 136 -24.54 -7.03 -33.39
C ASP A 136 -23.33 -6.69 -32.50
N ALA A 137 -22.19 -6.42 -33.13
CA ALA A 137 -20.93 -6.11 -32.46
C ALA A 137 -20.06 -5.11 -33.22
N THR A 138 -19.21 -4.41 -32.50
CA THR A 138 -18.16 -3.54 -33.05
C THR A 138 -16.93 -3.51 -32.14
N VAL A 139 -15.78 -3.12 -32.69
CA VAL A 139 -14.50 -3.18 -31.98
C VAL A 139 -13.67 -1.90 -32.11
N VAL A 140 -13.03 -1.47 -31.04
CA VAL A 140 -12.21 -0.25 -30.98
C VAL A 140 -10.87 -0.53 -30.29
N ASN A 141 -10.00 0.48 -30.22
CA ASN A 141 -8.60 0.36 -29.80
C ASN A 141 -8.41 -0.31 -28.41
N ASN A 142 -9.25 0.02 -27.43
CA ASN A 142 -9.23 -0.56 -26.08
C ASN A 142 -10.58 -0.31 -25.39
N ASN A 143 -10.81 -0.92 -24.21
CA ASN A 143 -12.09 -0.76 -23.51
C ASN A 143 -12.37 0.68 -23.06
N ALA A 144 -11.34 1.45 -22.73
CA ALA A 144 -11.49 2.89 -22.45
C ALA A 144 -12.11 3.64 -23.64
N ALA A 145 -11.66 3.33 -24.86
CA ALA A 145 -12.23 3.86 -26.09
C ALA A 145 -13.66 3.34 -26.34
N ALA A 146 -13.98 2.11 -25.93
CA ALA A 146 -15.31 1.53 -26.05
C ALA A 146 -16.33 2.25 -25.16
N VAL A 147 -15.96 2.47 -23.89
CA VAL A 147 -16.76 3.27 -22.94
C VAL A 147 -16.88 4.71 -23.44
N LEU A 148 -15.78 5.34 -23.85
CA LEU A 148 -15.77 6.72 -24.36
C LEU A 148 -16.72 6.92 -25.55
N ILE A 149 -16.64 6.06 -26.57
CA ILE A 149 -17.49 6.22 -27.77
C ILE A 149 -18.96 5.90 -27.47
N ALA A 150 -19.24 4.95 -26.57
CA ALA A 150 -20.61 4.66 -26.16
C ALA A 150 -21.21 5.84 -25.38
N LEU A 151 -20.49 6.35 -24.37
CA LEU A 151 -20.88 7.55 -23.62
C LEU A 151 -21.09 8.76 -24.54
N ASN A 152 -20.19 9.00 -25.49
CA ASN A 152 -20.34 10.10 -26.43
C ASN A 152 -21.56 9.91 -27.35
N THR A 153 -21.79 8.69 -27.86
CA THR A 153 -22.89 8.42 -28.80
C THR A 153 -24.28 8.59 -28.18
N PHE A 154 -24.43 8.27 -26.88
CA PHE A 154 -25.75 8.28 -26.22
C PHE A 154 -25.91 9.36 -25.15
N GLY A 155 -24.81 9.88 -24.61
CA GLY A 155 -24.77 10.82 -23.50
C GLY A 155 -24.27 12.22 -23.85
N LEU A 156 -23.84 12.51 -25.09
CA LEU A 156 -23.39 13.85 -25.48
C LEU A 156 -24.47 14.90 -25.20
N ASP A 157 -24.12 15.94 -24.43
CA ASP A 157 -24.99 17.01 -23.94
C ASP A 157 -26.19 16.54 -23.09
N ARG A 158 -26.19 15.26 -22.70
CA ARG A 158 -27.21 14.58 -21.91
C ARG A 158 -26.63 14.02 -20.61
N ASP A 159 -27.50 13.51 -19.76
CA ASP A 159 -27.11 12.98 -18.46
C ASP A 159 -26.75 11.49 -18.57
N SER A 160 -25.65 11.10 -17.93
CA SER A 160 -25.25 9.70 -17.77
C SER A 160 -25.28 9.35 -16.29
N ILE A 161 -26.17 8.43 -15.92
CA ILE A 161 -26.40 8.04 -14.52
C ILE A 161 -25.51 6.85 -14.17
N VAL A 162 -24.80 6.91 -13.04
CA VAL A 162 -23.94 5.83 -12.53
C VAL A 162 -23.93 5.81 -11.01
N SER A 163 -23.78 4.63 -10.41
CA SER A 163 -23.62 4.50 -8.96
C SER A 163 -22.31 5.14 -8.48
N ARG A 164 -22.34 5.86 -7.35
CA ARG A 164 -21.11 6.35 -6.68
C ARG A 164 -20.14 5.22 -6.32
N GLY A 165 -20.65 4.01 -6.05
CA GLY A 165 -19.85 2.84 -5.73
C GLY A 165 -19.14 2.22 -6.94
N GLU A 166 -19.47 2.68 -8.16
CA GLU A 166 -18.97 2.17 -9.45
C GLU A 166 -18.06 3.19 -10.17
N LEU A 167 -17.72 4.32 -9.52
CA LEU A 167 -16.81 5.34 -10.06
C LEU A 167 -15.35 4.92 -9.87
N ILE A 168 -14.87 4.10 -10.81
CA ILE A 168 -13.59 3.43 -10.70
C ILE A 168 -12.41 4.28 -11.22
N GLU A 169 -11.22 3.99 -10.69
CA GLU A 169 -9.92 4.38 -11.25
C GLU A 169 -9.11 3.12 -11.58
N ILE A 170 -8.65 2.99 -12.82
CA ILE A 170 -7.84 1.85 -13.30
C ILE A 170 -6.47 2.35 -13.77
N GLY A 171 -5.40 1.76 -13.23
CA GLY A 171 -4.04 1.92 -13.77
C GLY A 171 -3.48 3.34 -13.70
N GLY A 172 -3.97 4.19 -12.78
CA GLY A 172 -3.45 5.53 -12.48
C GLY A 172 -3.78 6.64 -13.49
N ALA A 173 -4.30 6.31 -14.68
CA ALA A 173 -4.61 7.29 -15.73
C ALA A 173 -6.05 7.19 -16.29
N PHE A 174 -6.78 6.10 -16.01
CA PHE A 174 -8.17 5.97 -16.42
C PHE A 174 -9.06 6.18 -15.20
N ARG A 175 -9.87 7.25 -15.22
CA ARG A 175 -10.85 7.59 -14.19
C ARG A 175 -12.21 7.75 -14.86
N MET A 176 -13.21 7.01 -14.38
CA MET A 176 -14.55 7.05 -14.99
C MET A 176 -15.13 8.47 -15.08
N PRO A 177 -15.05 9.33 -14.03
CA PRO A 177 -15.52 10.72 -14.13
C PRO A 177 -14.83 11.53 -15.22
N ASP A 178 -13.51 11.39 -15.35
CA ASP A 178 -12.72 12.15 -16.33
C ASP A 178 -13.07 11.72 -17.76
N ILE A 179 -13.31 10.42 -17.98
CA ILE A 179 -13.74 9.88 -19.28
C ILE A 179 -15.15 10.32 -19.63
N MET A 180 -16.08 10.32 -18.66
CA MET A 180 -17.44 10.81 -18.86
C MET A 180 -17.46 12.30 -19.24
N ALA A 181 -16.67 13.12 -18.53
CA ALA A 181 -16.51 14.54 -18.88
C ALA A 181 -15.94 14.72 -20.30
N ARG A 182 -14.93 13.92 -20.69
CA ARG A 182 -14.34 13.95 -22.03
C ARG A 182 -15.27 13.41 -23.12
N ALA A 183 -16.20 12.52 -22.76
CA ALA A 183 -17.24 12.04 -23.67
C ALA A 183 -18.30 13.11 -23.97
N GLY A 184 -18.31 14.22 -23.23
CA GLY A 184 -19.28 15.31 -23.38
C GLY A 184 -20.62 15.02 -22.70
N THR A 185 -20.66 14.08 -21.75
CA THR A 185 -21.87 13.79 -20.96
C THR A 185 -21.79 14.42 -19.57
N ARG A 186 -22.96 14.79 -19.03
CA ARG A 186 -23.07 15.23 -17.64
C ARG A 186 -23.18 14.01 -16.72
N LEU A 187 -22.16 13.82 -15.89
CA LEU A 187 -22.17 12.79 -14.85
C LEU A 187 -23.29 13.07 -13.82
N VAL A 188 -24.16 12.08 -13.61
CA VAL A 188 -25.16 12.06 -12.54
C VAL A 188 -24.89 10.87 -11.63
N GLU A 189 -24.36 11.15 -10.45
CA GLU A 189 -23.99 10.11 -9.49
C GLU A 189 -25.15 9.80 -8.53
N VAL A 190 -25.49 8.51 -8.41
CA VAL A 190 -26.60 8.04 -7.56
C VAL A 190 -26.13 7.14 -6.43
N GLY A 191 -26.97 7.00 -5.40
CA GLY A 191 -26.67 6.20 -4.21
C GLY A 191 -25.49 6.73 -3.40
N THR A 192 -24.84 5.82 -2.68
CA THR A 192 -23.64 6.04 -1.86
C THR A 192 -22.54 5.07 -2.29
N THR A 193 -21.31 5.29 -1.81
CA THR A 193 -20.16 4.43 -2.15
C THR A 193 -20.43 2.96 -1.85
N ASN A 194 -20.98 2.65 -0.68
CA ASN A 194 -21.23 1.27 -0.26
C ASN A 194 -22.63 0.77 -0.62
N ARG A 195 -23.64 1.65 -0.73
CA ARG A 195 -25.04 1.24 -0.95
C ARG A 195 -25.70 2.05 -2.05
N THR A 196 -26.17 1.36 -3.07
CA THR A 196 -27.03 1.91 -4.11
C THR A 196 -28.27 1.03 -4.26
N HIS A 197 -29.43 1.66 -4.39
CA HIS A 197 -30.73 1.03 -4.48
C HIS A 197 -31.44 1.41 -5.79
N PRO A 198 -32.42 0.61 -6.26
CA PRO A 198 -33.13 0.87 -7.51
C PRO A 198 -33.78 2.25 -7.56
N ARG A 199 -34.38 2.69 -6.44
CA ARG A 199 -34.98 4.03 -6.31
C ARG A 199 -34.00 5.16 -6.63
N ASP A 200 -32.72 4.99 -6.31
CA ASP A 200 -31.71 6.03 -6.52
C ASP A 200 -31.51 6.28 -8.03
N TYR A 201 -31.66 5.24 -8.85
CA TYR A 201 -31.68 5.37 -10.31
C TYR A 201 -33.02 5.92 -10.81
N GLN A 202 -34.15 5.43 -10.29
CA GLN A 202 -35.49 5.90 -10.71
C GLN A 202 -35.66 7.41 -10.51
N ASP A 203 -35.26 7.91 -9.33
CA ASP A 203 -35.39 9.32 -8.96
C ASP A 203 -34.47 10.24 -9.79
N ALA A 204 -33.39 9.69 -10.35
CA ALA A 204 -32.41 10.44 -11.14
C ALA A 204 -32.71 10.44 -12.64
N ILE A 205 -33.60 9.56 -13.12
CA ILE A 205 -33.99 9.51 -14.53
C ILE A 205 -34.90 10.69 -14.85
N THR A 206 -34.55 11.41 -15.91
CA THR A 206 -35.30 12.54 -16.45
C THR A 206 -35.31 12.49 -17.97
N ASP A 207 -36.04 13.40 -18.63
CA ASP A 207 -36.01 13.53 -20.10
C ASP A 207 -34.60 13.83 -20.65
N ARG A 208 -33.73 14.40 -19.81
CA ARG A 208 -32.32 14.66 -20.16
C ARG A 208 -31.44 13.42 -20.12
N THR A 209 -31.89 12.31 -19.55
CA THR A 209 -31.08 11.10 -19.38
C THR A 209 -30.80 10.43 -20.72
N GLY A 210 -29.51 10.40 -21.09
CA GLY A 210 -29.02 9.77 -22.31
C GLY A 210 -28.72 8.29 -22.15
N LEU A 211 -28.08 7.92 -21.04
CA LEU A 211 -27.82 6.53 -20.70
C LEU A 211 -27.75 6.28 -19.18
N VAL A 212 -27.90 5.02 -18.82
CA VAL A 212 -27.57 4.48 -17.49
C VAL A 212 -26.35 3.59 -17.64
N LEU A 213 -25.31 3.88 -16.86
CA LEU A 213 -24.05 3.16 -16.84
C LEU A 213 -23.99 2.24 -15.62
N LYS A 214 -23.65 0.98 -15.86
CA LYS A 214 -23.22 0.02 -14.84
C LYS A 214 -21.76 -0.33 -15.09
N VAL A 215 -20.93 -0.30 -14.04
CA VAL A 215 -19.49 -0.59 -14.17
C VAL A 215 -19.11 -1.72 -13.22
N HIS A 216 -18.49 -2.77 -13.77
CA HIS A 216 -17.97 -3.86 -12.96
C HIS A 216 -16.71 -3.42 -12.20
N THR A 217 -16.71 -3.61 -10.87
CA THR A 217 -15.62 -3.22 -9.95
C THR A 217 -14.45 -4.20 -10.02
N SER A 218 -13.83 -4.28 -11.20
CA SER A 218 -12.85 -5.31 -11.55
C SER A 218 -11.51 -5.21 -10.81
N ASN A 219 -11.18 -4.06 -10.20
CA ASN A 219 -9.89 -3.80 -9.56
C ASN A 219 -9.95 -3.43 -8.08
N TYR A 220 -11.13 -3.39 -7.46
CA TYR A 220 -11.29 -3.28 -6.01
C TYR A 220 -12.58 -3.98 -5.56
N ARG A 221 -12.75 -4.15 -4.24
CA ARG A 221 -14.00 -4.62 -3.65
C ARG A 221 -14.35 -3.76 -2.45
N ILE A 222 -15.63 -3.50 -2.26
CA ILE A 222 -16.16 -2.87 -1.04
C ILE A 222 -16.68 -3.99 -0.14
N GLU A 223 -16.20 -4.06 1.09
CA GLU A 223 -16.60 -5.07 2.08
C GLU A 223 -17.35 -4.41 3.25
N GLY A 224 -18.24 -5.17 3.90
CA GLY A 224 -19.09 -4.70 5.01
C GLY A 224 -20.57 -4.55 4.58
N PHE A 225 -21.23 -3.48 5.02
CA PHE A 225 -22.63 -3.20 4.68
C PHE A 225 -22.74 -2.60 3.27
N THR A 226 -22.84 -3.46 2.27
CA THR A 226 -22.94 -3.07 0.86
C THR A 226 -24.30 -3.42 0.23
N ALA A 227 -24.69 -2.66 -0.77
CA ALA A 227 -25.85 -2.93 -1.61
C ALA A 227 -25.58 -2.43 -3.03
N GLU A 228 -25.87 -3.26 -4.03
CA GLU A 228 -25.68 -2.96 -5.45
C GLU A 228 -26.95 -3.35 -6.21
N VAL A 229 -27.31 -2.59 -7.24
CA VAL A 229 -28.44 -2.93 -8.12
C VAL A 229 -27.96 -3.94 -9.15
N ALA A 230 -28.65 -5.08 -9.21
CA ALA A 230 -28.33 -6.15 -10.16
C ALA A 230 -28.54 -5.69 -11.60
N ALA A 231 -27.74 -6.21 -12.54
CA ALA A 231 -27.83 -5.81 -13.95
C ALA A 231 -29.22 -6.03 -14.57
N PRO A 232 -29.94 -7.15 -14.33
CA PRO A 232 -31.29 -7.34 -14.87
C PRO A 232 -32.31 -6.32 -14.37
N GLU A 233 -32.22 -5.95 -13.09
CA GLU A 233 -33.11 -4.97 -12.47
C GLU A 233 -32.87 -3.57 -13.06
N LEU A 234 -31.60 -3.21 -13.23
CA LEU A 234 -31.22 -1.94 -13.86
C LEU A 234 -31.61 -1.88 -15.33
N ALA A 235 -31.49 -3.00 -16.06
CA ALA A 235 -31.91 -3.11 -17.45
C ALA A 235 -33.43 -2.92 -17.60
N ALA A 236 -34.22 -3.54 -16.72
CA ALA A 236 -35.67 -3.38 -16.71
C ALA A 236 -36.09 -1.92 -16.47
N LEU A 237 -35.44 -1.27 -15.51
CA LEU A 237 -35.67 0.14 -15.16
C LEU A 237 -35.30 1.08 -16.33
N ALA A 238 -34.13 0.89 -16.94
CA ALA A 238 -33.71 1.67 -18.11
C ALA A 238 -34.67 1.49 -19.29
N ARG A 239 -35.12 0.25 -19.54
CA ARG A 239 -36.08 -0.08 -20.60
C ARG A 239 -37.44 0.57 -20.37
N GLN A 240 -37.97 0.52 -19.15
CA GLN A 240 -39.22 1.20 -18.78
C GLN A 240 -39.15 2.72 -19.02
N ALA A 241 -37.97 3.31 -18.81
CA ALA A 241 -37.72 4.73 -19.05
C ALA A 241 -37.35 5.07 -20.51
N GLY A 242 -37.19 4.08 -21.40
CA GLY A 242 -36.71 4.31 -22.77
C GLY A 242 -35.27 4.82 -22.85
N VAL A 243 -34.44 4.53 -21.85
CA VAL A 243 -33.03 4.94 -21.74
C VAL A 243 -32.12 3.76 -22.04
N VAL A 244 -30.98 4.01 -22.71
CA VAL A 244 -29.99 2.97 -23.03
C VAL A 244 -29.24 2.55 -21.78
N MET A 245 -29.15 1.25 -21.50
CA MET A 245 -28.23 0.71 -20.50
C MET A 245 -26.90 0.29 -21.12
N LEU A 246 -25.81 0.85 -20.61
CA LEU A 246 -24.44 0.44 -20.91
C LEU A 246 -23.85 -0.31 -19.71
N ASN A 247 -23.43 -1.56 -19.92
CA ASN A 247 -22.78 -2.38 -18.91
C ASN A 247 -21.29 -2.57 -19.26
N ASP A 248 -20.39 -1.92 -18.52
CA ASP A 248 -18.95 -2.10 -18.67
C ASP A 248 -18.45 -3.25 -17.79
N LEU A 249 -18.30 -4.44 -18.39
CA LEU A 249 -17.79 -5.63 -17.69
C LEU A 249 -16.29 -5.53 -17.42
N GLY A 250 -15.55 -4.74 -18.20
CA GLY A 250 -14.11 -4.55 -18.05
C GLY A 250 -13.26 -5.77 -18.41
N ALA A 251 -13.35 -6.87 -17.64
CA ALA A 251 -12.50 -8.07 -17.73
C ALA A 251 -12.80 -8.97 -18.94
N GLY A 252 -14.07 -9.02 -19.37
CA GLY A 252 -14.46 -9.63 -20.65
C GLY A 252 -14.37 -11.15 -20.71
N SER A 253 -14.84 -11.86 -19.68
CA SER A 253 -14.87 -13.32 -19.75
C SER A 253 -15.91 -13.78 -20.78
N LEU A 254 -15.49 -14.55 -21.79
CA LEU A 254 -16.43 -15.19 -22.73
C LEU A 254 -16.94 -16.54 -22.24
N VAL A 255 -16.39 -17.04 -21.13
CA VAL A 255 -16.68 -18.38 -20.65
C VAL A 255 -16.72 -18.42 -19.13
N ASP A 256 -17.48 -19.36 -18.57
CA ASP A 256 -17.49 -19.57 -17.13
C ASP A 256 -16.15 -20.18 -16.69
N LEU A 257 -15.43 -19.47 -15.82
CA LEU A 257 -14.13 -19.90 -15.29
C LEU A 257 -14.29 -20.94 -14.16
N SER A 258 -15.48 -21.07 -13.58
CA SER A 258 -15.75 -21.98 -12.45
C SER A 258 -15.49 -23.45 -12.80
N ARG A 259 -15.62 -23.81 -14.08
CA ARG A 259 -15.28 -25.15 -14.60
C ARG A 259 -13.81 -25.54 -14.41
N TRP A 260 -12.93 -24.59 -14.13
CA TRP A 260 -11.52 -24.82 -13.84
C TRP A 260 -11.15 -24.47 -12.39
N GLY A 261 -12.13 -24.43 -11.48
CA GLY A 261 -11.91 -24.13 -10.07
C GLY A 261 -11.55 -22.68 -9.78
N LEU A 262 -11.71 -21.78 -10.76
CA LEU A 262 -11.54 -20.34 -10.60
C LEU A 262 -12.84 -19.70 -10.12
N ARG A 263 -12.74 -18.52 -9.52
CA ARG A 263 -13.92 -17.77 -9.11
C ARG A 263 -14.78 -17.41 -10.32
N ARG A 264 -16.10 -17.48 -10.15
CA ARG A 264 -17.07 -17.07 -11.16
C ARG A 264 -16.98 -15.56 -11.41
N GLU A 265 -16.83 -15.22 -12.68
CA GLU A 265 -16.90 -13.87 -13.24
C GLU A 265 -18.09 -13.83 -14.21
N PRO A 266 -18.85 -12.73 -14.28
CA PRO A 266 -19.95 -12.62 -15.23
C PRO A 266 -19.42 -12.71 -16.65
N THR A 267 -20.02 -13.60 -17.43
CA THR A 267 -19.68 -13.75 -18.84
C THR A 267 -20.36 -12.68 -19.68
N VAL A 268 -19.79 -12.38 -20.85
CA VAL A 268 -20.41 -11.44 -21.79
C VAL A 268 -21.79 -11.94 -22.24
N ALA A 269 -21.95 -13.25 -22.44
CA ALA A 269 -23.23 -13.85 -22.83
C ALA A 269 -24.30 -13.72 -21.73
N GLU A 270 -23.93 -13.90 -20.46
CA GLU A 270 -24.82 -13.64 -19.32
C GLU A 270 -25.22 -12.16 -19.28
N ALA A 271 -24.29 -11.23 -19.47
CA ALA A 271 -24.62 -9.80 -19.46
C ALA A 271 -25.56 -9.38 -20.61
N VAL A 272 -25.47 -10.03 -21.77
CA VAL A 272 -26.45 -9.88 -22.87
C VAL A 272 -27.81 -10.45 -22.45
N ALA A 273 -27.85 -11.64 -21.87
CA ALA A 273 -29.07 -12.29 -21.40
C ALA A 273 -29.77 -11.54 -20.26
N ASP A 274 -29.00 -10.87 -19.39
CA ASP A 274 -29.49 -9.97 -18.34
C ASP A 274 -30.20 -8.73 -18.90
N GLY A 275 -30.10 -8.49 -20.21
CA GLY A 275 -30.88 -7.50 -20.93
C GLY A 275 -30.23 -6.12 -21.03
N ALA A 276 -28.92 -6.00 -20.77
CA ALA A 276 -28.17 -4.78 -21.06
C ALA A 276 -28.21 -4.48 -22.57
N ASP A 277 -28.46 -3.22 -22.95
CA ASP A 277 -28.55 -2.84 -24.37
C ASP A 277 -27.18 -2.85 -25.06
N LEU A 278 -26.13 -2.49 -24.32
CA LEU A 278 -24.74 -2.46 -24.76
C LEU A 278 -23.83 -2.99 -23.65
N ILE A 279 -22.87 -3.83 -24.03
CA ILE A 279 -21.85 -4.40 -23.14
C ILE A 279 -20.47 -4.04 -23.67
N THR A 280 -19.59 -3.54 -22.81
CA THR A 280 -18.18 -3.26 -23.15
C THR A 280 -17.21 -4.10 -22.33
N PHE A 281 -16.11 -4.51 -22.97
CA PHE A 281 -15.06 -5.28 -22.30
C PHE A 281 -13.70 -5.22 -23.01
N SER A 282 -12.63 -5.57 -22.28
CA SER A 282 -11.24 -5.59 -22.77
C SER A 282 -10.85 -6.94 -23.37
N GLY A 283 -10.04 -6.91 -24.45
CA GLY A 283 -9.50 -8.12 -25.06
C GLY A 283 -8.24 -8.69 -24.40
N ASP A 284 -7.38 -7.84 -23.86
CA ASP A 284 -6.09 -8.22 -23.28
C ASP A 284 -6.16 -8.57 -21.79
N LYS A 285 -7.35 -8.88 -21.30
CA LYS A 285 -7.60 -9.37 -19.93
C LYS A 285 -7.96 -10.87 -19.96
N LEU A 286 -9.16 -11.25 -19.52
CA LEU A 286 -9.57 -12.65 -19.42
C LEU A 286 -9.84 -13.31 -20.79
N LEU A 287 -10.10 -12.51 -21.82
CA LEU A 287 -10.19 -12.98 -23.21
C LEU A 287 -8.84 -13.51 -23.74
N GLY A 288 -7.71 -13.08 -23.15
CA GLY A 288 -6.38 -13.56 -23.55
C GLY A 288 -5.95 -13.17 -24.97
N SER A 289 -6.47 -12.06 -25.50
CA SER A 289 -6.19 -11.57 -26.85
C SER A 289 -5.27 -10.34 -26.86
N PRO A 290 -4.92 -9.76 -28.02
CA PRO A 290 -4.33 -8.42 -28.07
C PRO A 290 -5.27 -7.36 -27.50
N GLN A 291 -4.73 -6.17 -27.21
CA GLN A 291 -5.52 -5.03 -26.72
C GLN A 291 -6.62 -4.65 -27.73
N ALA A 292 -7.85 -4.65 -27.25
CA ALA A 292 -9.04 -4.20 -27.96
C ALA A 292 -10.14 -3.82 -26.96
N GLY A 293 -11.07 -2.97 -27.40
CA GLY A 293 -12.33 -2.72 -26.71
C GLY A 293 -13.45 -3.28 -27.53
N PHE A 294 -14.22 -4.20 -26.96
CA PHE A 294 -15.38 -4.78 -27.60
C PHE A 294 -16.63 -4.02 -27.19
N ILE A 295 -17.56 -3.89 -28.12
CA ILE A 295 -18.91 -3.41 -27.86
C ILE A 295 -19.86 -4.39 -28.52
N VAL A 296 -20.68 -5.08 -27.72
CA VAL A 296 -21.71 -6.01 -28.21
C VAL A 296 -23.07 -5.58 -27.68
N GLY A 297 -24.14 -5.84 -28.41
CA GLY A 297 -25.48 -5.51 -27.96
C GLY A 297 -26.48 -5.42 -29.10
N ARG A 298 -27.45 -4.51 -28.96
CA ARG A 298 -28.52 -4.29 -29.95
C ARG A 298 -28.01 -3.70 -31.26
N ARG A 299 -28.56 -4.19 -32.37
CA ARG A 299 -28.11 -3.82 -33.73
C ARG A 299 -28.29 -2.33 -34.02
N ASP A 300 -29.41 -1.75 -33.61
CA ASP A 300 -29.71 -0.34 -33.87
C ASP A 300 -28.74 0.60 -33.14
N LEU A 301 -28.31 0.22 -31.92
CA LEU A 301 -27.36 0.98 -31.12
C LEU A 301 -25.92 0.84 -31.63
N ILE A 302 -25.51 -0.37 -32.00
CA ILE A 302 -24.20 -0.61 -32.64
C ILE A 302 -24.08 0.17 -33.95
N ALA A 303 -25.13 0.21 -34.76
CA ALA A 303 -25.16 1.01 -35.98
C ALA A 303 -24.97 2.51 -35.71
N ARG A 304 -25.53 3.05 -34.62
CA ARG A 304 -25.31 4.44 -34.19
C ARG A 304 -23.86 4.69 -33.77
N ILE A 305 -23.25 3.78 -33.01
CA ILE A 305 -21.83 3.87 -32.63
C ILE A 305 -20.93 3.86 -33.87
N ASN A 306 -21.22 2.99 -34.85
CA ASN A 306 -20.42 2.90 -36.08
C ASN A 306 -20.52 4.16 -36.95
N ARG A 307 -21.60 4.93 -36.86
CA ARG A 307 -21.75 6.24 -37.53
C ARG A 307 -21.04 7.38 -36.79
N ASN A 308 -20.64 7.19 -35.53
CA ASN A 308 -19.95 8.22 -34.77
C ASN A 308 -18.56 8.50 -35.38
N PRO A 309 -18.20 9.75 -35.74
CA PRO A 309 -16.90 10.07 -36.34
C PRO A 309 -15.69 9.61 -35.53
N MET A 310 -15.81 9.54 -34.19
CA MET A 310 -14.74 9.04 -33.30
C MET A 310 -14.36 7.60 -33.63
N LYS A 311 -15.29 6.80 -34.18
CA LYS A 311 -15.03 5.42 -34.59
C LYS A 311 -13.83 5.31 -35.52
N ARG A 312 -13.63 6.29 -36.41
CA ARG A 312 -12.49 6.31 -37.35
C ARG A 312 -11.15 6.53 -36.65
N ALA A 313 -11.12 7.31 -35.59
CA ALA A 313 -9.93 7.59 -34.78
C ALA A 313 -9.61 6.46 -33.80
N LEU A 314 -10.64 5.79 -33.28
CA LEU A 314 -10.53 4.70 -32.31
C LEU A 314 -10.44 3.30 -32.96
N ARG A 315 -10.27 3.26 -34.28
CA ARG A 315 -10.31 2.03 -35.09
C ARG A 315 -9.09 1.14 -34.86
N LEU A 316 -9.28 -0.17 -34.89
CA LEU A 316 -8.20 -1.16 -34.79
C LEU A 316 -7.39 -1.27 -36.09
N ASP A 317 -6.12 -1.64 -35.97
CA ASP A 317 -5.23 -1.97 -37.08
C ASP A 317 -5.41 -3.43 -37.57
N LYS A 318 -4.80 -3.74 -38.71
CA LYS A 318 -4.92 -5.05 -39.38
C LYS A 318 -4.33 -6.21 -38.57
N ILE A 319 -3.27 -5.96 -37.80
CA ILE A 319 -2.51 -6.98 -37.06
C ILE A 319 -3.38 -7.47 -35.91
N ARG A 320 -3.97 -6.53 -35.16
CA ARG A 320 -4.88 -6.87 -34.07
C ARG A 320 -6.13 -7.56 -34.57
N ILE A 321 -6.73 -7.13 -35.67
CA ILE A 321 -7.93 -7.80 -36.23
C ILE A 321 -7.64 -9.27 -36.58
N ALA A 322 -6.51 -9.56 -37.24
CA ALA A 322 -6.15 -10.93 -37.58
C ALA A 322 -5.91 -11.80 -36.33
N ALA A 323 -5.17 -11.28 -35.35
CA ALA A 323 -4.90 -11.98 -34.10
C ALA A 323 -6.16 -12.18 -33.24
N LEU A 324 -7.06 -11.19 -33.20
CA LEU A 324 -8.36 -11.27 -32.55
C LEU A 324 -9.22 -12.35 -33.17
N GLN A 325 -9.31 -12.40 -34.50
CA GLN A 325 -10.10 -13.42 -35.20
C GLN A 325 -9.60 -14.83 -34.86
N ALA A 326 -8.28 -15.04 -34.89
CA ALA A 326 -7.69 -16.32 -34.51
C ALA A 326 -7.98 -16.68 -33.05
N THR A 327 -7.86 -15.71 -32.13
CA THR A 327 -8.16 -15.91 -30.70
C THR A 327 -9.63 -16.27 -30.49
N LEU A 328 -10.57 -15.53 -31.08
CA LEU A 328 -12.01 -15.79 -30.96
C LEU A 328 -12.39 -17.17 -31.52
N ARG A 329 -11.73 -17.65 -32.58
CA ARG A 329 -11.95 -19.01 -33.09
C ARG A 329 -11.57 -20.10 -32.09
N LEU A 330 -10.61 -19.86 -31.19
CA LEU A 330 -10.28 -20.80 -30.12
C LEU A 330 -11.46 -21.00 -29.17
N TYR A 331 -12.24 -19.94 -28.91
CA TYR A 331 -13.40 -19.99 -28.03
C TYR A 331 -14.56 -20.86 -28.54
N ARG A 332 -14.55 -21.28 -29.82
CA ARG A 332 -15.52 -22.25 -30.36
C ARG A 332 -15.28 -23.68 -29.85
N ASP A 333 -14.14 -23.92 -29.22
CA ASP A 333 -13.76 -25.20 -28.62
C ASP A 333 -13.33 -24.98 -27.17
N PRO A 334 -14.30 -24.77 -26.26
CA PRO A 334 -14.03 -24.42 -24.88
C PRO A 334 -13.28 -25.52 -24.10
N ASP A 335 -13.39 -26.79 -24.49
CA ASP A 335 -12.81 -27.92 -23.77
C ASP A 335 -11.28 -27.95 -23.88
N ARG A 336 -10.74 -27.56 -25.04
CA ARG A 336 -9.28 -27.46 -25.28
C ARG A 336 -8.73 -26.05 -25.09
N LEU A 337 -9.55 -25.12 -24.61
CA LEU A 337 -9.16 -23.72 -24.46
C LEU A 337 -8.01 -23.52 -23.47
N PRO A 338 -7.93 -24.22 -22.31
CA PRO A 338 -6.78 -24.16 -21.41
C PRO A 338 -5.47 -24.62 -22.04
N ASP A 339 -5.50 -25.52 -23.02
CA ASP A 339 -4.27 -26.00 -23.67
C ASP A 339 -3.72 -24.99 -24.67
N ARG A 340 -4.63 -24.27 -25.33
CA ARG A 340 -4.32 -23.40 -26.48
C ARG A 340 -4.20 -21.92 -26.12
N LEU A 341 -4.97 -21.44 -25.14
CA LEU A 341 -4.97 -20.03 -24.74
C LEU A 341 -4.04 -19.80 -23.54
N PRO A 342 -2.89 -19.10 -23.68
CA PRO A 342 -1.88 -19.03 -22.63
C PRO A 342 -2.39 -18.48 -21.29
N VAL A 343 -3.27 -17.48 -21.31
CA VAL A 343 -3.86 -16.90 -20.10
C VAL A 343 -4.64 -17.96 -19.32
N LEU A 344 -5.55 -18.68 -19.98
CA LEU A 344 -6.31 -19.74 -19.31
C LEU A 344 -5.44 -20.92 -18.93
N ARG A 345 -4.45 -21.28 -19.75
CA ARG A 345 -3.45 -22.30 -19.41
C ARG A 345 -2.76 -22.00 -18.10
N MET A 346 -2.36 -20.74 -17.89
CA MET A 346 -1.68 -20.31 -16.67
C MET A 346 -2.60 -20.24 -15.47
N LEU A 347 -3.84 -19.78 -15.66
CA LEU A 347 -4.83 -19.64 -14.59
C LEU A 347 -5.42 -20.98 -14.12
N SER A 348 -5.58 -21.95 -15.02
CA SER A 348 -6.22 -23.25 -14.75
C SER A 348 -5.24 -24.36 -14.35
N ARG A 349 -3.95 -24.05 -14.14
CA ARG A 349 -2.95 -25.05 -13.77
C ARG A 349 -3.31 -25.73 -12.45
N ALA A 350 -3.21 -27.05 -12.42
CA ALA A 350 -3.36 -27.78 -11.17
C ALA A 350 -2.23 -27.42 -10.19
N GLN A 351 -2.58 -27.26 -8.92
CA GLN A 351 -1.64 -27.00 -7.83
C GLN A 351 -0.48 -28.01 -7.80
N ALA A 352 -0.78 -29.29 -8.02
CA ALA A 352 0.22 -30.36 -8.08
C ALA A 352 1.27 -30.11 -9.18
N ASP A 353 0.87 -29.63 -10.35
CA ASP A 353 1.79 -29.36 -11.47
C ASP A 353 2.69 -28.16 -11.18
N ILE A 354 2.18 -27.15 -10.47
CA ILE A 354 2.97 -26.00 -10.04
C ILE A 354 4.01 -26.44 -9.00
N ALA A 355 3.61 -27.25 -8.03
CA ALA A 355 4.51 -27.82 -7.01
C ALA A 355 5.58 -28.72 -7.65
N ALA A 356 5.20 -29.58 -8.59
CA ALA A 356 6.12 -30.44 -9.34
C ALA A 356 7.14 -29.62 -10.15
N GLN A 357 6.71 -28.53 -10.79
CA GLN A 357 7.64 -27.62 -11.47
C GLN A 357 8.62 -26.97 -10.49
N ALA A 358 8.16 -26.49 -9.33
CA ALA A 358 9.04 -25.91 -8.31
C ALA A 358 10.06 -26.95 -7.80
N ALA A 359 9.62 -28.16 -7.48
CA ALA A 359 10.48 -29.25 -7.04
C ALA A 359 11.54 -29.62 -8.11
N ARG A 360 11.15 -29.65 -9.39
CA ARG A 360 12.06 -29.91 -10.51
C ARG A 360 13.11 -28.81 -10.70
N LEU A 361 12.73 -27.55 -10.53
CA LEU A 361 13.62 -26.40 -10.76
C LEU A 361 14.55 -26.11 -9.58
N ALA A 362 14.13 -26.40 -8.34
CA ALA A 362 14.91 -26.12 -7.13
C ALA A 362 16.38 -26.60 -7.19
N PRO A 363 16.70 -27.87 -7.54
CA PRO A 363 18.09 -28.33 -7.56
C PRO A 363 18.91 -27.65 -8.67
N GLN A 364 18.29 -27.34 -9.81
CA GLN A 364 18.96 -26.64 -10.92
C GLN A 364 19.33 -25.21 -10.52
N VAL A 365 18.40 -24.50 -9.87
CA VAL A 365 18.65 -23.13 -9.39
C VAL A 365 19.67 -23.12 -8.25
N ALA A 366 19.66 -24.13 -7.36
CA ALA A 366 20.67 -24.28 -6.31
C ALA A 366 22.08 -24.48 -6.89
N ALA A 367 22.22 -25.30 -7.93
CA ALA A 367 23.50 -25.51 -8.61
C ALA A 367 24.05 -24.24 -9.28
N LEU A 368 23.16 -23.39 -9.80
CA LEU A 368 23.53 -22.11 -10.40
C LEU A 368 23.88 -21.01 -9.37
N LEU A 369 23.45 -21.18 -8.12
CA LEU A 369 23.59 -20.19 -7.04
C LEU A 369 24.22 -20.85 -5.79
N PRO A 370 25.50 -21.30 -5.86
CA PRO A 370 26.12 -22.08 -4.79
C PRO A 370 26.20 -21.34 -3.45
N ASP A 371 26.27 -20.00 -3.47
CA ASP A 371 26.30 -19.16 -2.27
C ASP A 371 24.91 -18.87 -1.68
N HIS A 372 23.85 -19.46 -2.23
CA HIS A 372 22.48 -19.21 -1.82
C HIS A 372 21.76 -20.51 -1.48
N ARG A 373 20.93 -20.46 -0.44
CA ARG A 373 19.99 -21.54 -0.13
C ARG A 373 18.72 -21.35 -0.94
N VAL A 374 18.36 -22.37 -1.71
CA VAL A 374 17.13 -22.44 -2.51
C VAL A 374 16.16 -23.42 -1.85
N THR A 375 14.95 -22.97 -1.56
CA THR A 375 13.88 -23.82 -0.97
C THR A 375 12.57 -23.60 -1.69
N THR A 376 11.77 -24.64 -1.86
CA THR A 376 10.38 -24.53 -2.32
C THR A 376 9.49 -24.09 -1.18
N THR A 377 8.57 -23.16 -1.43
CA THR A 377 7.53 -22.78 -0.47
C THR A 377 6.21 -22.58 -1.18
N ASP A 378 5.12 -22.87 -0.50
CA ASP A 378 3.79 -22.48 -0.97
C ASP A 378 3.62 -20.97 -0.83
N CYS A 379 2.83 -20.39 -1.73
CA CYS A 379 2.35 -19.02 -1.63
C CYS A 379 1.04 -18.86 -2.40
N ALA A 380 0.42 -17.69 -2.27
CA ALA A 380 -0.73 -17.32 -3.07
C ALA A 380 -0.41 -16.02 -3.81
N SER A 381 -0.93 -15.86 -5.02
CA SER A 381 -0.70 -14.67 -5.85
C SER A 381 -1.98 -14.21 -6.54
N GLN A 382 -2.00 -12.95 -6.93
CA GLN A 382 -3.10 -12.35 -7.67
C GLN A 382 -3.09 -12.79 -9.14
N MET A 383 -4.26 -12.84 -9.77
CA MET A 383 -4.36 -13.06 -11.21
C MET A 383 -3.87 -11.87 -12.03
N GLY A 384 -4.09 -10.64 -11.54
CA GLY A 384 -3.63 -9.39 -12.14
C GLY A 384 -4.68 -8.59 -12.92
N SER A 385 -4.24 -7.49 -13.55
CA SER A 385 -4.95 -6.57 -14.48
C SER A 385 -6.35 -6.09 -14.11
N GLY A 386 -6.74 -6.13 -12.83
CA GLY A 386 -8.06 -5.69 -12.41
C GLY A 386 -9.13 -6.52 -13.10
N SER A 387 -9.12 -7.83 -12.87
CA SER A 387 -10.26 -8.72 -13.08
C SER A 387 -10.76 -9.30 -11.76
N LEU A 388 -9.85 -9.73 -10.87
CA LEU A 388 -10.18 -10.32 -9.57
C LEU A 388 -9.23 -9.78 -8.48
N PRO A 389 -9.59 -8.69 -7.77
CA PRO A 389 -8.65 -7.88 -7.00
C PRO A 389 -8.30 -8.46 -5.61
N THR A 390 -9.15 -9.34 -5.08
CA THR A 390 -8.98 -9.93 -3.73
C THR A 390 -8.73 -11.44 -3.76
N ASP A 391 -8.97 -12.09 -4.91
CA ASP A 391 -8.76 -13.52 -5.04
C ASP A 391 -7.30 -13.83 -5.34
N THR A 392 -6.84 -14.92 -4.73
CA THR A 392 -5.50 -15.42 -4.96
C THR A 392 -5.57 -16.85 -5.47
N ILE A 393 -4.71 -17.15 -6.44
CA ILE A 393 -4.48 -18.50 -6.93
C ILE A 393 -3.29 -19.11 -6.18
N PHE A 394 -3.36 -20.41 -5.95
CA PHE A 394 -2.26 -21.15 -5.34
C PHE A 394 -1.02 -21.09 -6.24
N LEU A 395 0.15 -20.95 -5.61
CA LEU A 395 1.45 -21.05 -6.25
C LEU A 395 2.43 -21.85 -5.38
N ALA A 396 3.41 -22.47 -6.03
CA ALA A 396 4.65 -22.88 -5.39
C ALA A 396 5.79 -21.99 -5.91
N ARG A 397 6.61 -21.45 -5.01
CA ARG A 397 7.73 -20.56 -5.33
C ARG A 397 9.07 -21.15 -4.93
N LEU A 398 10.11 -20.75 -5.66
CA LEU A 398 11.49 -20.91 -5.24
C LEU A 398 11.91 -19.70 -4.42
N ARG A 399 12.18 -19.91 -3.14
CA ARG A 399 12.78 -18.90 -2.25
C ARG A 399 14.29 -19.05 -2.30
N ILE A 400 14.97 -17.97 -2.65
CA ILE A 400 16.44 -17.87 -2.70
C ILE A 400 16.87 -16.98 -1.54
N THR A 401 17.75 -17.48 -0.66
CA THR A 401 18.26 -16.75 0.50
C THR A 401 19.78 -16.75 0.48
N GLY A 402 20.39 -15.57 0.58
CA GLY A 402 21.85 -15.44 0.70
C GLY A 402 22.33 -15.73 2.12
N THR A 403 23.65 -15.82 2.30
CA THR A 403 24.32 -16.10 3.59
C THR A 403 24.11 -15.04 4.69
N GLY A 404 23.54 -13.88 4.37
CA GLY A 404 23.39 -12.75 5.28
C GLY A 404 21.94 -12.37 5.61
N GLY A 405 21.14 -13.31 6.11
CA GLY A 405 19.85 -13.06 6.76
C GLY A 405 18.72 -12.50 5.88
N ASP A 406 17.49 -12.63 6.37
CA ASP A 406 16.28 -12.08 5.73
C ASP A 406 16.17 -10.58 6.05
N VAL A 407 16.23 -9.71 5.03
CA VAL A 407 15.80 -8.30 5.19
C VAL A 407 14.38 -8.17 4.61
N PRO A 408 13.35 -7.99 5.44
CA PRO A 408 11.98 -7.82 4.95
C PRO A 408 11.78 -6.39 4.44
N VAL A 409 11.75 -6.19 3.11
CA VAL A 409 11.27 -4.95 2.50
C VAL A 409 9.76 -5.08 2.28
N HIS A 410 8.96 -4.27 2.95
CA HIS A 410 7.53 -4.12 2.66
C HIS A 410 7.25 -2.68 2.24
N GLU A 411 6.77 -2.49 1.02
CA GLU A 411 6.11 -1.25 0.61
C GLU A 411 4.65 -1.32 1.05
N ARG A 412 4.17 -0.32 1.80
CA ARG A 412 2.86 -0.37 2.46
C ARG A 412 2.15 0.99 2.38
N PRO A 413 0.82 1.03 2.13
CA PRO A 413 0.02 2.24 2.25
C PRO A 413 0.12 2.86 3.65
N ILE A 414 -0.11 4.17 3.80
CA ILE A 414 0.08 4.92 5.05
C ILE A 414 -0.63 4.27 6.26
N HIS A 415 -1.85 3.76 6.08
CA HIS A 415 -2.59 3.04 7.14
C HIS A 415 -1.85 1.78 7.62
N THR A 416 -1.21 1.06 6.69
CA THR A 416 -0.45 -0.16 6.96
C THR A 416 0.98 0.16 7.42
N MET A 417 1.52 1.33 7.04
CA MET A 417 2.77 1.88 7.57
C MET A 417 2.62 2.23 9.05
N LEU A 418 1.59 3.00 9.44
CA LEU A 418 1.37 3.45 10.82
C LEU A 418 1.25 2.27 11.79
N ALA A 419 0.53 1.21 11.39
CA ALA A 419 0.40 0.01 12.23
C ALA A 419 1.68 -0.81 12.40
N GLY A 420 2.65 -0.67 11.48
CA GLY A 420 3.99 -1.26 11.63
C GLY A 420 4.99 -0.32 12.28
N ALA A 421 4.67 0.97 12.42
CA ALA A 421 5.64 2.01 12.75
C ALA A 421 6.01 2.09 14.23
N GLY A 422 5.16 1.57 15.13
CA GLY A 422 5.36 1.63 16.59
C GLY A 422 6.62 0.91 17.12
N GLY A 423 7.23 0.04 16.30
CA GLY A 423 8.47 -0.68 16.64
C GLY A 423 9.57 -0.54 15.59
N ILE A 424 9.57 0.52 14.76
CA ILE A 424 10.65 0.75 13.78
C ILE A 424 11.83 1.43 14.47
N ASP A 425 13.02 0.84 14.34
CA ASP A 425 14.28 1.40 14.86
C ASP A 425 15.11 2.15 13.79
N LEU A 426 14.77 1.96 12.53
CA LEU A 426 15.47 2.53 11.37
C LEU A 426 14.49 2.75 10.21
N ALA A 427 14.45 3.95 9.66
CA ALA A 427 13.72 4.22 8.43
C ALA A 427 14.63 4.18 7.19
N LEU A 428 14.17 3.58 6.09
CA LEU A 428 14.78 3.74 4.77
C LEU A 428 13.85 4.60 3.92
N LEU A 429 14.26 5.84 3.64
CA LEU A 429 13.53 6.74 2.75
C LEU A 429 14.02 6.54 1.31
N VAL A 430 13.12 6.14 0.41
CA VAL A 430 13.45 5.96 -1.01
C VAL A 430 13.02 7.21 -1.78
N VAL A 431 13.95 7.81 -2.51
CA VAL A 431 13.72 9.03 -3.31
C VAL A 431 14.29 8.82 -4.71
N ALA A 432 13.48 9.00 -5.75
CA ALA A 432 13.97 8.89 -7.12
C ALA A 432 14.68 10.18 -7.55
N CYS A 433 15.83 10.05 -8.22
CA CYS A 433 16.64 11.19 -8.61
C CYS A 433 16.02 12.01 -9.76
N ASP A 434 15.17 11.40 -10.58
CA ASP A 434 14.43 12.07 -11.65
C ASP A 434 13.27 12.90 -11.08
N ASP A 435 12.48 12.33 -10.18
CA ASP A 435 11.29 12.99 -9.61
C ASP A 435 11.61 13.90 -8.41
N GLY A 436 12.65 13.58 -7.63
CA GLY A 436 13.01 14.30 -6.40
C GLY A 436 12.03 14.03 -5.25
N MET A 437 11.92 14.98 -4.30
CA MET A 437 11.00 14.85 -3.17
C MET A 437 9.54 14.99 -3.61
N MET A 438 8.79 13.88 -3.55
CA MET A 438 7.36 13.85 -3.87
C MET A 438 6.50 14.24 -2.66
N PRO A 439 5.24 14.70 -2.87
CA PRO A 439 4.33 15.04 -1.77
C PRO A 439 4.17 13.90 -0.75
N GLN A 440 4.05 12.66 -1.23
CA GLN A 440 3.94 11.48 -0.38
C GLN A 440 5.22 11.20 0.43
N THR A 441 6.40 11.41 -0.16
CA THR A 441 7.70 11.30 0.53
C THR A 441 7.81 12.32 1.67
N ARG A 442 7.34 13.55 1.45
CA ARG A 442 7.30 14.60 2.49
C ARG A 442 6.32 14.24 3.60
N GLU A 443 5.14 13.71 3.27
CA GLU A 443 4.17 13.25 4.27
C GLU A 443 4.75 12.11 5.11
N HIS A 444 5.37 11.11 4.48
CA HIS A 444 6.04 10.02 5.20
C HIS A 444 7.14 10.55 6.13
N LEU A 445 7.97 11.48 5.66
CA LEU A 445 9.02 12.09 6.49
C LEU A 445 8.43 12.83 7.70
N ALA A 446 7.37 13.62 7.51
CA ALA A 446 6.68 14.30 8.60
C ALA A 446 6.14 13.30 9.64
N ILE A 447 5.53 12.19 9.18
CA ILE A 447 5.07 11.12 10.07
C ILE A 447 6.23 10.49 10.84
N LEU A 448 7.35 10.16 10.18
CA LEU A 448 8.52 9.58 10.84
C LEU A 448 9.12 10.52 11.89
N GLN A 449 9.11 11.83 11.65
CA GLN A 449 9.54 12.86 12.61
C GLN A 449 8.59 12.97 13.81
N LEU A 450 7.27 12.91 13.60
CA LEU A 450 6.28 12.89 14.68
C LEU A 450 6.40 11.61 15.53
N LEU A 451 6.67 10.47 14.88
CA LEU A 451 7.06 9.22 15.55
C LEU A 451 8.48 9.25 16.14
N GLY A 452 9.22 10.34 15.92
CA GLY A 452 10.56 10.65 16.43
C GLY A 452 11.58 9.56 16.21
N LEU A 453 11.55 8.98 15.02
CA LEU A 453 12.69 8.23 14.55
C LEU A 453 13.86 9.20 14.36
N SER A 454 14.97 8.90 15.04
CA SER A 454 16.24 9.61 14.93
C SER A 454 17.26 8.89 14.04
N ARG A 455 16.89 7.72 13.51
CA ARG A 455 17.78 6.87 12.72
C ARG A 455 17.14 6.54 11.38
N GLY A 456 17.88 6.78 10.31
CA GLY A 456 17.44 6.41 8.97
C GLY A 456 18.52 6.53 7.92
N LEU A 457 18.21 6.01 6.74
CA LEU A 457 19.03 6.04 5.53
C LEU A 457 18.17 6.61 4.41
N VAL A 458 18.77 7.30 3.46
CA VAL A 458 18.08 7.69 2.21
C VAL A 458 18.68 6.93 1.04
N ALA A 459 17.85 6.19 0.31
CA ALA A 459 18.23 5.58 -0.97
C ALA A 459 17.81 6.51 -2.11
N LEU A 460 18.78 7.15 -2.75
CA LEU A 460 18.56 7.97 -3.94
C LEU A 460 18.58 7.06 -5.18
N THR A 461 17.41 6.58 -5.59
CA THR A 461 17.25 5.63 -6.70
C THR A 461 17.32 6.31 -8.07
N LYS A 462 17.59 5.54 -9.13
CA LYS A 462 17.76 6.04 -10.51
C LYS A 462 18.89 7.07 -10.64
N ALA A 463 19.87 7.02 -9.73
CA ALA A 463 20.98 7.96 -9.73
C ALA A 463 21.87 7.83 -10.98
N ASP A 464 21.82 6.68 -11.66
CA ASP A 464 22.48 6.40 -12.94
C ASP A 464 21.87 7.12 -14.14
N LEU A 465 20.56 7.42 -14.08
CA LEU A 465 19.85 8.11 -15.15
C LEU A 465 19.92 9.65 -15.04
N ALA A 466 20.36 10.16 -13.90
CA ALA A 466 20.50 11.60 -13.63
C ALA A 466 21.94 12.07 -13.88
N ASP A 467 22.10 13.32 -14.33
CA ASP A 467 23.41 13.97 -14.38
C ASP A 467 23.90 14.42 -12.98
N ALA A 468 25.12 14.96 -12.91
CA ALA A 468 25.72 15.38 -11.64
C ALA A 468 24.97 16.56 -11.00
N ASP A 469 24.45 17.47 -11.81
CA ASP A 469 23.73 18.66 -11.35
C ASP A 469 22.38 18.27 -10.74
N ARG A 470 21.63 17.39 -11.41
CA ARG A 470 20.35 16.87 -10.90
C ARG A 470 20.54 16.09 -9.61
N ARG A 471 21.56 15.24 -9.51
CA ARG A 471 21.89 14.52 -8.27
C ARG A 471 22.18 15.50 -7.13
N THR A 472 22.94 16.55 -7.39
CA THR A 472 23.28 17.57 -6.39
C THR A 472 22.04 18.33 -5.94
N GLN A 473 21.18 18.73 -6.89
CA GLN A 473 19.92 19.43 -6.62
C GLN A 473 18.98 18.60 -5.75
N VAL A 474 18.74 17.33 -6.10
CA VAL A 474 17.85 16.45 -5.33
C VAL A 474 18.44 16.13 -3.96
N THR A 475 19.76 15.95 -3.86
CA THR A 475 20.44 15.75 -2.58
C THR A 475 20.26 16.97 -1.66
N ALA A 476 20.41 18.18 -2.19
CA ALA A 476 20.16 19.41 -1.43
C ALA A 476 18.69 19.53 -0.98
N GLN A 477 17.74 19.16 -1.85
CA GLN A 477 16.32 19.14 -1.52
C GLN A 477 16.00 18.15 -0.39
N ILE A 478 16.58 16.96 -0.44
CA ILE A 478 16.46 15.94 0.62
C ILE A 478 17.04 16.49 1.93
N ARG A 479 18.26 17.05 1.91
CA ARG A 479 18.90 17.62 3.10
C ARG A 479 18.08 18.74 3.73
N ALA A 480 17.54 19.65 2.92
CA ALA A 480 16.66 20.71 3.39
C ALA A 480 15.39 20.16 4.06
N SER A 481 14.83 19.07 3.52
CA SER A 481 13.63 18.43 4.09
C SER A 481 13.92 17.66 5.38
N LEU A 482 15.12 17.11 5.51
CA LEU A 482 15.58 16.41 6.72
C LEU A 482 16.04 17.36 7.83
N ALA A 483 16.37 18.61 7.49
CA ALA A 483 16.85 19.61 8.43
C ALA A 483 15.84 19.86 9.56
N GLY A 484 16.33 20.01 10.79
CA GLY A 484 15.50 20.26 11.98
C GLY A 484 14.77 19.05 12.55
N GLY A 485 14.86 17.87 11.91
CA GLY A 485 14.28 16.61 12.42
C GLY A 485 15.32 15.61 12.90
N GLY A 486 14.85 14.52 13.53
CA GLY A 486 15.72 13.44 14.02
C GLY A 486 16.54 12.73 12.93
N LEU A 487 16.20 12.90 11.66
CA LEU A 487 16.88 12.29 10.50
C LEU A 487 17.84 13.23 9.78
N ALA A 488 18.20 14.39 10.36
CA ALA A 488 19.07 15.39 9.72
C ALA A 488 20.40 14.80 9.21
N GLU A 489 20.99 13.90 10.00
CA GLU A 489 22.28 13.24 9.73
C GLU A 489 22.14 11.95 8.91
N ALA A 490 20.95 11.60 8.41
CA ALA A 490 20.76 10.38 7.63
C ALA A 490 21.68 10.39 6.38
N PRO A 491 22.46 9.33 6.12
CA PRO A 491 23.30 9.25 4.94
C PRO A 491 22.43 9.07 3.70
N ILE A 492 22.77 9.80 2.63
CA ILE A 492 22.12 9.74 1.32
C ILE A 492 23.00 8.88 0.41
N ILE A 493 22.46 7.74 -0.02
CA ILE A 493 23.19 6.72 -0.76
C ILE A 493 22.59 6.63 -2.16
N PRO A 494 23.32 7.04 -3.22
CA PRO A 494 22.89 6.85 -4.59
C PRO A 494 22.90 5.36 -4.94
N VAL A 495 21.81 4.88 -5.52
CA VAL A 495 21.64 3.49 -5.95
C VAL A 495 20.99 3.41 -7.33
N SER A 496 21.31 2.33 -8.04
CA SER A 496 20.64 1.96 -9.29
C SER A 496 20.28 0.49 -9.26
N SER A 497 19.10 0.17 -9.77
CA SER A 497 18.65 -1.21 -9.94
C SER A 497 19.49 -1.97 -10.99
N LEU A 498 20.21 -1.25 -11.87
CA LEU A 498 21.07 -1.83 -12.91
C LEU A 498 22.51 -2.01 -12.45
N THR A 499 23.09 -1.02 -11.75
CA THR A 499 24.50 -1.08 -11.30
C THR A 499 24.66 -1.67 -9.89
N GLY A 500 23.55 -1.88 -9.17
CA GLY A 500 23.49 -2.61 -7.91
C GLY A 500 23.33 -1.74 -6.66
N VAL A 501 23.04 -2.41 -5.54
CA VAL A 501 22.73 -1.78 -4.23
C VAL A 501 23.80 -2.05 -3.16
N GLY A 502 25.03 -2.41 -3.55
CA GLY A 502 26.08 -2.88 -2.63
C GLY A 502 26.41 -1.89 -1.51
N ALA A 503 26.51 -0.59 -1.82
CA ALA A 503 26.75 0.44 -0.82
C ALA A 503 25.59 0.57 0.20
N LEU A 504 24.35 0.48 -0.28
CA LEU A 504 23.16 0.50 0.57
C LEU A 504 23.10 -0.74 1.47
N ARG A 505 23.46 -1.91 0.95
CA ARG A 505 23.55 -3.16 1.74
C ARG A 505 24.52 -3.02 2.91
N HIS A 506 25.73 -2.51 2.68
CA HIS A 506 26.70 -2.28 3.75
C HIS A 506 26.22 -1.25 4.78
N ALA A 507 25.51 -0.20 4.33
CA ALA A 507 24.94 0.78 5.24
C ALA A 507 23.82 0.19 6.12
N LEU A 508 22.96 -0.65 5.55
CA LEU A 508 21.91 -1.36 6.29
C LEU A 508 22.49 -2.31 7.33
N ILE A 509 23.53 -3.08 6.98
CA ILE A 509 24.21 -3.99 7.91
C ILE A 509 24.84 -3.22 9.09
N ARG A 510 25.51 -2.09 8.81
CA ARG A 510 26.06 -1.23 9.89
C ARG A 510 24.95 -0.64 10.76
N ALA A 511 23.84 -0.22 10.15
CA ALA A 511 22.71 0.34 10.87
C ALA A 511 22.03 -0.73 11.74
N GLU A 512 21.92 -1.97 11.28
CA GLU A 512 21.41 -3.13 12.05
C GLU A 512 22.33 -3.46 13.23
N ALA A 513 23.65 -3.51 13.03
CA ALA A 513 24.61 -3.80 14.10
C ALA A 513 24.57 -2.79 15.26
N GLN A 514 24.16 -1.55 14.98
CA GLN A 514 23.94 -0.50 15.97
C GLN A 514 22.56 -0.56 16.67
N THR A 515 21.67 -1.47 16.26
CA THR A 515 20.28 -1.58 16.76
C THR A 515 20.13 -2.50 17.98
N ALA A 516 21.16 -2.62 18.83
CA ALA A 516 21.12 -3.53 19.98
C ALA A 516 20.64 -2.85 21.28
N ALA A 517 19.73 -3.56 21.98
CA ALA A 517 19.26 -3.41 23.37
C ALA A 517 18.22 -2.30 23.67
N ARG A 518 16.94 -2.55 23.35
CA ARG A 518 15.81 -1.99 24.12
C ARG A 518 15.64 -2.79 25.41
N ALA A 519 15.19 -2.12 26.48
CA ALA A 519 15.07 -2.66 27.83
C ALA A 519 14.26 -3.97 27.89
N ALA A 520 14.96 -5.10 28.00
CA ALA A 520 14.38 -6.40 28.34
C ALA A 520 13.74 -6.38 29.75
N ASP A 521 14.09 -5.38 30.55
CA ASP A 521 13.69 -5.21 31.95
C ASP A 521 12.41 -4.38 32.14
N ALA A 522 11.66 -4.06 31.09
CA ALA A 522 10.33 -3.44 31.17
C ALA A 522 9.20 -4.49 31.09
N GLY A 523 7.97 -4.13 31.48
CA GLY A 523 6.84 -5.04 31.34
C GLY A 523 6.52 -5.37 29.88
N PHE A 524 6.12 -6.62 29.60
CA PHE A 524 5.90 -7.08 28.23
C PHE A 524 4.68 -6.43 27.60
N ARG A 525 4.84 -5.93 26.35
CA ARG A 525 3.78 -5.38 25.50
C ARG A 525 4.02 -5.74 24.04
N LEU A 526 2.99 -6.21 23.34
CA LEU A 526 3.02 -6.52 21.92
C LEU A 526 1.79 -5.93 21.23
N ALA A 527 2.01 -5.10 20.20
CA ALA A 527 0.95 -4.54 19.39
C ALA A 527 0.54 -5.52 18.28
N VAL A 528 -0.72 -5.94 18.29
CA VAL A 528 -1.25 -6.91 17.32
C VAL A 528 -1.44 -6.23 15.95
N ASP A 529 -0.69 -6.69 14.95
CA ASP A 529 -0.83 -6.23 13.57
C ASP A 529 -1.81 -7.10 12.76
N ARG A 530 -1.95 -8.38 13.11
CA ARG A 530 -2.89 -9.34 12.50
C ARG A 530 -3.11 -10.58 13.38
N SER A 531 -4.25 -11.26 13.17
CA SER A 531 -4.59 -12.53 13.79
C SER A 531 -4.80 -13.61 12.72
N PHE A 532 -4.28 -14.82 12.94
CA PHE A 532 -4.43 -15.97 12.04
C PHE A 532 -4.73 -17.24 12.87
N THR A 533 -4.95 -18.38 12.21
CA THR A 533 -5.20 -19.69 12.84
C THR A 533 -4.05 -20.16 13.77
N LEU A 534 -2.85 -19.57 13.64
CA LEU A 534 -1.81 -19.52 14.68
C LEU A 534 -2.02 -18.20 15.45
N GLN A 535 -2.55 -18.26 16.67
CA GLN A 535 -3.24 -17.11 17.28
C GLN A 535 -2.33 -15.97 17.77
N GLY A 536 -2.06 -15.01 16.87
CA GLY A 536 -1.59 -13.65 17.14
C GLY A 536 -0.24 -13.32 16.49
N ALA A 537 -0.15 -12.27 15.66
CA ALA A 537 1.12 -11.75 15.15
C ALA A 537 1.20 -10.22 15.31
N GLY A 538 2.36 -9.74 15.75
CA GLY A 538 2.55 -8.33 16.09
C GLY A 538 4.00 -7.96 16.36
N THR A 539 4.22 -6.71 16.76
CA THR A 539 5.57 -6.21 17.10
C THR A 539 5.68 -6.03 18.61
N ALA A 540 6.70 -6.64 19.22
CA ALA A 540 6.98 -6.47 20.64
C ALA A 540 7.50 -5.05 20.89
N LEU A 541 6.77 -4.28 21.69
CA LEU A 541 7.05 -2.89 22.02
C LEU A 541 8.04 -2.77 23.18
N SER A 542 7.88 -3.62 24.20
CA SER A 542 8.69 -3.62 25.43
C SER A 542 8.70 -5.00 26.10
N GLY A 543 9.71 -5.24 26.94
CA GLY A 543 9.84 -6.44 27.77
C GLY A 543 10.14 -7.74 27.01
N ARG A 544 9.98 -8.86 27.72
CA ARG A 544 10.19 -10.22 27.21
C ARG A 544 8.97 -11.10 27.49
N VAL A 545 8.70 -12.06 26.61
CA VAL A 545 7.69 -13.11 26.81
C VAL A 545 8.28 -14.47 26.50
N ALA A 546 8.03 -15.45 27.35
CA ALA A 546 8.45 -16.83 27.15
C ALA A 546 7.25 -17.75 26.93
N ILE A 547 7.51 -18.92 26.34
CA ILE A 547 6.49 -19.98 26.26
C ILE A 547 6.08 -20.39 27.69
N GLY A 548 4.77 -20.42 27.94
CA GLY A 548 4.19 -20.74 29.25
C GLY A 548 3.68 -19.52 30.02
N ASP A 549 4.11 -18.32 29.65
CA ASP A 549 3.71 -17.07 30.31
C ASP A 549 2.21 -16.79 30.19
N LEU A 550 1.67 -16.14 31.23
CA LEU A 550 0.31 -15.60 31.23
C LEU A 550 0.34 -14.15 30.74
N VAL A 551 -0.52 -13.86 29.77
CA VAL A 551 -0.68 -12.54 29.16
C VAL A 551 -2.15 -12.12 29.16
N THR A 552 -2.40 -10.82 29.07
CA THR A 552 -3.74 -10.25 28.95
C THR A 552 -3.86 -9.50 27.63
N ILE A 553 -4.93 -9.75 26.89
CA ILE A 553 -5.30 -9.02 25.68
C ILE A 553 -6.09 -7.78 26.10
N SER A 554 -5.62 -6.60 25.74
CA SER A 554 -6.21 -5.31 26.09
C SER A 554 -6.70 -4.61 24.82
N PRO A 555 -7.92 -4.02 24.79
CA PRO A 555 -8.72 -3.59 25.95
C PRO A 555 -9.70 -4.62 26.53
N SER A 556 -9.85 -5.82 25.95
CA SER A 556 -10.88 -6.79 26.37
C SER A 556 -10.67 -7.38 27.77
N GLY A 557 -9.45 -7.37 28.30
CA GLY A 557 -9.11 -7.99 29.58
C GLY A 557 -9.00 -9.51 29.51
N THR A 558 -9.00 -10.09 28.31
CA THR A 558 -9.00 -11.54 28.11
C THR A 558 -7.65 -12.14 28.50
N ALA A 559 -7.65 -13.09 29.45
CA ALA A 559 -6.45 -13.81 29.83
C ALA A 559 -6.12 -14.91 28.81
N ALA A 560 -4.84 -15.06 28.50
CA ALA A 560 -4.33 -16.08 27.60
C ALA A 560 -2.97 -16.60 28.08
N ARG A 561 -2.61 -17.82 27.68
CA ARG A 561 -1.29 -18.42 27.90
C ARG A 561 -0.55 -18.60 26.59
N VAL A 562 0.73 -18.28 26.58
CA VAL A 562 1.59 -18.44 25.40
C VAL A 562 2.00 -19.92 25.24
N ARG A 563 1.64 -20.54 24.12
CA ARG A 563 1.93 -21.94 23.77
C ARG A 563 3.08 -22.11 22.78
N GLY A 564 3.40 -21.05 22.03
CA GLY A 564 4.47 -21.04 21.05
C GLY A 564 4.81 -19.62 20.64
N ILE A 565 6.06 -19.41 20.24
CA ILE A 565 6.55 -18.10 19.81
C ILE A 565 7.34 -18.28 18.51
N HIS A 566 7.06 -17.44 17.52
CA HIS A 566 7.89 -17.26 16.34
C HIS A 566 8.44 -15.83 16.33
N ALA A 567 9.73 -15.65 16.62
CA ALA A 567 10.40 -14.36 16.51
C ALA A 567 11.03 -14.22 15.11
N GLN A 568 10.75 -13.14 14.39
CA GLN A 568 11.27 -12.88 13.04
C GLN A 568 11.06 -14.06 12.06
N ASN A 569 9.89 -14.69 12.11
CA ASN A 569 9.52 -15.89 11.33
C ASN A 569 10.35 -17.15 11.62
N ARG A 570 11.00 -17.25 12.80
CA ARG A 570 11.69 -18.45 13.27
C ARG A 570 11.11 -18.93 14.59
N PRO A 571 10.95 -20.26 14.81
CA PRO A 571 10.61 -20.80 16.11
C PRO A 571 11.58 -20.32 17.20
N ALA A 572 11.03 -19.82 18.30
CA ALA A 572 11.78 -19.29 19.42
C ALA A 572 11.10 -19.69 20.74
N THR A 573 11.90 -19.80 21.80
CA THR A 573 11.41 -20.06 23.17
C THR A 573 10.99 -18.79 23.89
N GLU A 574 11.47 -17.64 23.41
CA GLU A 574 11.18 -16.31 23.92
C GLU A 574 11.03 -15.29 22.78
N GLY A 575 10.27 -14.23 23.04
CA GLY A 575 10.15 -13.05 22.18
C GLY A 575 10.61 -11.81 22.94
N LEU A 576 11.44 -10.99 22.29
CA LEU A 576 12.06 -9.80 22.89
C LEU A 576 11.52 -8.51 22.25
N ALA A 577 11.52 -7.42 23.01
CA ALA A 577 11.23 -6.07 22.50
C ALA A 577 12.04 -5.75 21.23
N GLY A 578 11.39 -5.12 20.24
CA GLY A 578 11.98 -4.81 18.93
C GLY A 578 11.88 -5.95 17.92
N GLN A 579 11.51 -7.17 18.34
CA GLN A 579 11.25 -8.26 17.41
C GLN A 579 9.78 -8.25 16.97
N ARG A 580 9.57 -8.65 15.70
CA ARG A 580 8.24 -9.03 15.23
C ARG A 580 7.98 -10.47 15.69
N CYS A 581 7.00 -10.64 16.57
CA CYS A 581 6.69 -11.91 17.21
C CYS A 581 5.30 -12.39 16.78
N ALA A 582 5.21 -13.66 16.37
CA ALA A 582 3.97 -14.40 16.33
C ALA A 582 3.84 -15.19 17.63
N LEU A 583 2.78 -14.95 18.38
CA LEU A 583 2.44 -15.72 19.57
C LEU A 583 1.39 -16.75 19.19
N ASN A 584 1.43 -17.91 19.81
CA ASN A 584 0.32 -18.85 19.80
C ASN A 584 -0.34 -18.77 21.17
N LEU A 585 -1.53 -18.19 21.25
CA LEU A 585 -2.25 -17.97 22.49
C LEU A 585 -3.31 -19.04 22.72
N ALA A 586 -3.50 -19.44 23.98
CA ALA A 586 -4.55 -20.37 24.38
C ALA A 586 -5.24 -19.88 25.67
N GLY A 587 -6.57 -19.94 25.70
CA GLY A 587 -7.39 -19.61 26.87
C GLY A 587 -8.87 -19.87 26.58
N GLU A 588 -9.68 -20.07 27.62
CA GLU A 588 -11.10 -20.43 27.49
C GLU A 588 -11.93 -19.39 26.71
N ALA A 589 -11.54 -18.11 26.78
CA ALA A 589 -12.19 -17.00 26.08
C ALA A 589 -11.46 -16.55 24.80
N VAL A 590 -10.40 -17.26 24.37
CA VAL A 590 -9.61 -16.89 23.17
C VAL A 590 -10.14 -17.61 21.92
N ALA A 591 -11.28 -17.13 21.41
CA ALA A 591 -11.88 -17.59 20.17
C ALA A 591 -11.21 -16.95 18.92
N LYS A 592 -11.49 -17.49 17.72
CA LYS A 592 -10.91 -17.04 16.43
C LYS A 592 -11.11 -15.53 16.17
N ASP A 593 -12.22 -14.98 16.65
CA ASP A 593 -12.61 -13.58 16.42
C ASP A 593 -12.42 -12.69 17.67
N ALA A 594 -11.76 -13.19 18.71
CA ALA A 594 -11.60 -12.47 19.98
C ALA A 594 -10.48 -11.42 19.97
N ILE A 595 -9.53 -11.52 19.02
CA ILE A 595 -8.34 -10.66 18.95
C ILE A 595 -8.37 -9.87 17.64
N HIS A 596 -8.33 -8.55 17.76
CA HIS A 596 -8.39 -7.63 16.64
C HIS A 596 -7.06 -6.89 16.46
N ARG A 597 -6.84 -6.38 15.24
CA ARG A 597 -5.74 -5.45 14.98
C ARG A 597 -5.90 -4.20 15.86
N GLY A 598 -4.80 -3.77 16.48
CA GLY A 598 -4.80 -2.67 17.45
C GLY A 598 -5.04 -3.09 18.90
N ASP A 599 -5.31 -4.38 19.17
CA ASP A 599 -5.21 -4.90 20.52
C ASP A 599 -3.74 -4.96 20.96
N ILE A 600 -3.51 -4.82 22.26
CA ILE A 600 -2.18 -4.98 22.86
C ILE A 600 -2.21 -6.22 23.75
N VAL A 601 -1.32 -7.17 23.47
CA VAL A 601 -1.03 -8.29 24.36
C VAL A 601 0.02 -7.83 25.36
N LEU A 602 -0.30 -7.87 26.66
CA LEU A 602 0.56 -7.30 27.70
C LEU A 602 0.64 -8.18 28.95
N THR A 603 1.60 -7.88 29.82
CA THR A 603 1.68 -8.48 31.16
C THR A 603 0.42 -8.12 31.95
N PRO A 604 -0.26 -9.05 32.65
CA PRO A 604 -1.57 -8.80 33.27
C PRO A 604 -1.64 -7.57 34.18
N ALA A 605 -0.58 -7.29 34.95
CA ALA A 605 -0.49 -6.12 35.82
C ALA A 605 -0.58 -4.76 35.06
N LEU A 606 -0.31 -4.74 33.76
CA LEU A 606 -0.35 -3.54 32.92
C LEU A 606 -1.75 -3.26 32.34
N HIS A 607 -2.72 -4.16 32.53
CA HIS A 607 -4.04 -4.01 31.94
C HIS A 607 -4.83 -2.88 32.64
N ALA A 608 -4.97 -1.74 31.96
CA ALA A 608 -5.83 -0.64 32.39
C ALA A 608 -6.16 0.26 31.20
N PRO A 609 -7.13 -0.13 30.34
CA PRO A 609 -7.49 0.64 29.16
C PRO A 609 -8.00 2.04 29.56
N THR A 610 -7.83 3.02 28.67
CA THR A 610 -8.24 4.41 28.89
C THR A 610 -8.86 5.00 27.64
N ASP A 611 -9.86 5.87 27.82
CA ASP A 611 -10.49 6.66 26.77
C ASP A 611 -10.19 8.17 26.91
N ARG A 612 -9.42 8.58 27.93
CA ARG A 612 -9.12 9.98 28.21
C ARG A 612 -7.67 10.16 28.60
N ILE A 613 -6.92 10.83 27.74
CA ILE A 613 -5.46 10.90 27.81
C ILE A 613 -5.02 12.36 27.71
N ASP A 614 -4.24 12.85 28.65
CA ASP A 614 -3.50 14.10 28.45
C ASP A 614 -2.22 13.81 27.66
N ALA A 615 -1.92 14.64 26.68
CA ALA A 615 -0.91 14.40 25.67
C ALA A 615 -0.25 15.71 25.24
N ARG A 616 1.01 15.62 24.79
CA ARG A 616 1.66 16.71 24.06
C ARG A 616 1.29 16.58 22.59
N LEU A 617 0.75 17.63 21.97
CA LEU A 617 0.43 17.67 20.54
C LEU A 617 1.31 18.69 19.83
N SER A 618 1.87 18.30 18.69
CA SER A 618 2.49 19.17 17.69
C SER A 618 1.67 19.12 16.40
N VAL A 619 1.33 20.28 15.85
CA VAL A 619 0.54 20.43 14.63
C VAL A 619 1.47 20.73 13.46
N LEU A 620 1.29 20.05 12.34
CA LEU A 620 2.11 20.28 11.15
C LEU A 620 1.84 21.67 10.55
N GLU A 621 2.88 22.30 9.98
CA GLU A 621 2.77 23.58 9.28
C GLU A 621 1.82 23.53 8.07
N SER A 622 1.66 22.34 7.48
CA SER A 622 0.75 22.11 6.36
C SER A 622 -0.73 22.20 6.73
N GLU A 623 -1.07 22.23 8.02
CA GLU A 623 -2.46 22.32 8.45
C GLU A 623 -3.03 23.73 8.19
N PRO A 624 -4.19 23.87 7.52
CA PRO A 624 -4.69 25.18 7.10
C PRO A 624 -5.30 26.03 8.22
N LYS A 625 -5.69 25.42 9.35
CA LYS A 625 -6.42 26.09 10.42
C LYS A 625 -5.88 25.70 11.81
N PRO A 626 -5.91 26.60 12.79
CA PRO A 626 -5.60 26.27 14.17
C PRO A 626 -6.53 25.19 14.73
N ILE A 627 -6.00 24.34 15.61
CA ILE A 627 -6.78 23.31 16.29
C ILE A 627 -7.56 23.95 17.43
N GLY A 628 -8.89 23.85 17.34
CA GLY A 628 -9.83 24.32 18.36
C GLY A 628 -10.16 23.28 19.43
N THR A 629 -11.03 23.65 20.37
CA THR A 629 -11.52 22.71 21.40
C THR A 629 -12.59 21.79 20.81
N TRP A 630 -12.60 20.52 21.23
CA TRP A 630 -13.45 19.44 20.71
C TRP A 630 -13.25 19.16 19.22
N PHE A 631 -12.03 19.41 18.72
CA PHE A 631 -11.71 19.19 17.32
C PHE A 631 -11.76 17.68 17.00
N PRO A 632 -12.58 17.24 16.04
CA PRO A 632 -12.69 15.84 15.68
C PRO A 632 -11.49 15.40 14.83
N ALA A 633 -10.86 14.31 15.23
CA ALA A 633 -9.70 13.75 14.56
C ALA A 633 -9.75 12.22 14.64
N ARG A 634 -8.86 11.58 13.90
CA ARG A 634 -8.59 10.15 14.03
C ARG A 634 -7.20 9.96 14.64
N LEU A 635 -7.15 9.25 15.76
CA LEU A 635 -5.92 8.94 16.45
C LEU A 635 -5.38 7.58 15.99
N HIS A 636 -4.11 7.59 15.60
CA HIS A 636 -3.34 6.40 15.30
C HIS A 636 -2.20 6.27 16.31
N THR A 637 -2.15 5.16 17.04
CA THR A 637 -1.04 4.82 17.93
C THR A 637 -0.77 3.33 17.80
N HIS A 638 0.49 2.95 17.53
CA HIS A 638 0.84 1.58 17.15
C HIS A 638 -0.10 1.06 16.03
N ALA A 639 -0.68 -0.14 16.20
CA ALA A 639 -1.67 -0.71 15.30
C ALA A 639 -3.11 -0.24 15.55
N THR A 640 -3.33 0.62 16.55
CA THR A 640 -4.64 1.09 17.00
C THR A 640 -5.09 2.30 16.20
N GLU A 641 -6.33 2.26 15.73
CA GLU A 641 -7.04 3.36 15.09
C GLU A 641 -8.35 3.61 15.82
N VAL A 642 -8.58 4.86 16.23
CA VAL A 642 -9.76 5.24 17.01
C VAL A 642 -10.16 6.69 16.72
N GLY A 643 -11.46 6.95 16.67
CA GLY A 643 -11.98 8.32 16.61
C GLY A 643 -11.67 9.07 17.91
N ALA A 644 -11.27 10.32 17.78
CA ALA A 644 -10.81 11.13 18.90
C ALA A 644 -11.34 12.56 18.80
N ARG A 645 -11.51 13.19 19.96
CA ARG A 645 -11.78 14.63 20.07
C ARG A 645 -10.68 15.30 20.88
N ILE A 646 -10.07 16.33 20.31
CA ILE A 646 -8.98 17.08 20.93
C ILE A 646 -9.55 18.24 21.73
N VAL A 647 -9.24 18.29 23.02
CA VAL A 647 -9.65 19.32 23.97
C VAL A 647 -8.41 20.09 24.41
N LEU A 648 -8.41 21.40 24.22
CA LEU A 648 -7.26 22.24 24.56
C LEU A 648 -7.17 22.45 26.07
N LEU A 649 -5.95 22.37 26.61
CA LEU A 649 -5.65 22.71 28.01
C LEU A 649 -5.19 24.16 28.17
N SER A 650 -4.64 24.73 27.08
CA SER A 650 -4.20 26.12 26.95
C SER A 650 -4.87 26.80 25.74
N ASP A 651 -4.23 27.83 25.18
CA ASP A 651 -4.68 28.53 23.98
C ASP A 651 -4.71 27.64 22.72
N PRO A 652 -5.45 28.04 21.66
CA PRO A 652 -5.48 27.34 20.38
C PRO A 652 -4.09 27.10 19.79
N ILE A 653 -3.87 25.89 19.27
CA ILE A 653 -2.58 25.51 18.67
C ILE A 653 -2.61 25.89 17.19
N ALA A 654 -1.79 26.86 16.81
CA ALA A 654 -1.60 27.25 15.41
C ALA A 654 -0.81 26.17 14.63
N PRO A 655 -0.93 26.12 13.29
CA PRO A 655 -0.08 25.28 12.45
C PRO A 655 1.41 25.53 12.73
N GLY A 656 2.21 24.47 12.83
CA GLY A 656 3.62 24.52 13.24
C GLY A 656 3.85 24.68 14.76
N GLY A 657 2.79 24.96 15.53
CA GLY A 657 2.85 25.07 16.99
C GLY A 657 2.65 23.73 17.71
N GLY A 658 2.73 23.77 19.04
CA GLY A 658 2.42 22.63 19.88
C GLY A 658 2.11 23.00 21.32
N GLY A 659 1.43 22.11 22.03
CA GLY A 659 0.99 22.34 23.40
C GLY A 659 0.34 21.12 24.06
N PRO A 660 0.06 21.20 25.37
CA PRO A 660 -0.64 20.15 26.08
C PRO A 660 -2.13 20.14 25.71
N VAL A 661 -2.65 18.96 25.40
CA VAL A 661 -4.05 18.71 25.06
C VAL A 661 -4.57 17.52 25.82
N GLN A 662 -5.89 17.45 25.96
CA GLN A 662 -6.59 16.23 26.38
C GLN A 662 -7.25 15.60 25.16
N ILE A 663 -7.04 14.31 24.98
CA ILE A 663 -7.61 13.50 23.90
C ILE A 663 -8.71 12.64 24.51
N VAL A 664 -9.92 12.79 23.99
CA VAL A 664 -11.08 11.96 24.36
C VAL A 664 -11.36 11.00 23.22
N LEU A 665 -11.29 9.70 23.48
CA LEU A 665 -11.42 8.63 22.50
C LEU A 665 -12.85 8.09 22.48
N ASP A 666 -13.32 7.68 21.31
CA ASP A 666 -14.66 7.08 21.16
C ASP A 666 -14.74 5.67 21.80
N ARG A 667 -13.59 5.01 22.00
CA ARG A 667 -13.48 3.73 22.73
C ARG A 667 -12.15 3.67 23.51
N PRO A 668 -12.10 2.93 24.63
CA PRO A 668 -10.87 2.75 25.39
C PRO A 668 -9.78 2.02 24.59
N ILE A 669 -8.53 2.43 24.79
CA ILE A 669 -7.34 1.80 24.20
C ILE A 669 -6.34 1.38 25.28
N ALA A 670 -5.46 0.46 24.93
CA ALA A 670 -4.31 0.09 25.75
C ALA A 670 -3.10 0.95 25.36
N ALA A 671 -2.59 1.74 26.30
CA ALA A 671 -1.49 2.68 26.05
C ALA A 671 -0.55 2.76 27.27
N THR A 672 0.62 3.37 27.07
CA THR A 672 1.61 3.68 28.09
C THR A 672 2.05 5.14 27.92
N ILE A 673 2.43 5.79 29.02
CA ILE A 673 3.02 7.13 29.00
C ILE A 673 4.27 7.12 28.12
N GLY A 674 4.42 8.12 27.25
CA GLY A 674 5.47 8.19 26.25
C GLY A 674 5.18 7.49 24.93
N ASP A 675 4.10 6.69 24.83
CA ASP A 675 3.66 6.17 23.53
C ASP A 675 3.37 7.34 22.59
N ARG A 676 3.84 7.20 21.35
CA ARG A 676 3.63 8.20 20.30
C ARG A 676 2.35 7.96 19.54
N PHE A 677 1.78 9.03 19.02
CA PHE A 677 0.57 8.98 18.21
C PHE A 677 0.64 9.96 17.04
N ILE A 678 -0.16 9.68 16.03
CA ILE A 678 -0.41 10.53 14.87
C ILE A 678 -1.90 10.89 14.85
N LEU A 679 -2.21 12.16 14.60
CA LEU A 679 -3.56 12.64 14.35
C LEU A 679 -3.75 12.85 12.86
N ARG A 680 -4.80 12.23 12.33
CA ARG A 680 -5.29 12.44 10.97
C ARG A 680 -6.67 13.09 11.04
N ASP A 681 -7.11 13.63 9.92
CA ASP A 681 -8.48 14.12 9.78
C ASP A 681 -9.49 12.95 9.87
N VAL A 682 -10.78 13.28 9.97
CA VAL A 682 -11.85 12.28 10.16
C VAL A 682 -11.91 11.27 9.00
N SER A 683 -11.59 11.71 7.78
CA SER A 683 -11.53 10.83 6.59
C SER A 683 -10.22 10.04 6.47
N ALA A 684 -9.26 10.27 7.38
CA ALA A 684 -7.90 9.72 7.36
C ALA A 684 -7.12 10.01 6.06
N SER A 685 -7.50 11.03 5.30
CA SER A 685 -6.86 11.45 4.05
C SER A 685 -5.66 12.36 4.26
N ARG A 686 -5.61 13.12 5.38
CA ARG A 686 -4.56 14.08 5.70
C ARG A 686 -4.00 13.88 7.11
N THR A 687 -2.68 14.02 7.26
CA THR A 687 -2.02 14.11 8.57
C THR A 687 -2.11 15.54 9.13
N ILE A 688 -2.65 15.68 10.33
CA ILE A 688 -2.81 16.97 11.03
C ILE A 688 -1.60 17.25 11.91
N GLY A 689 -1.12 16.22 12.61
CA GLY A 689 -0.10 16.38 13.63
C GLY A 689 0.18 15.06 14.35
N GLY A 690 0.88 15.15 15.48
CA GLY A 690 1.22 14.00 16.29
C GLY A 690 1.91 14.41 17.59
N GLY A 691 2.26 13.43 18.40
CA GLY A 691 2.85 13.71 19.70
C GLY A 691 3.01 12.48 20.58
N HIS A 692 3.00 12.66 21.90
CA HIS A 692 3.15 11.57 22.86
C HIS A 692 2.25 11.74 24.09
N PHE A 693 1.90 10.63 24.73
CA PHE A 693 1.02 10.61 25.90
C PHE A 693 1.76 11.00 27.18
N LEU A 694 1.12 11.81 28.02
CA LEU A 694 1.66 12.36 29.27
C LEU A 694 0.99 11.73 30.50
N ASP A 695 -0.33 11.61 30.48
CA ASP A 695 -1.11 11.01 31.56
C ASP A 695 -2.33 10.26 31.00
N LEU A 696 -2.44 8.97 31.34
CA LEU A 696 -3.51 8.09 30.87
C LEU A 696 -4.77 8.15 31.74
N ARG A 697 -4.74 8.88 32.87
CA ARG A 697 -5.83 8.98 33.87
C ARG A 697 -6.33 10.40 34.03
N ALA A 698 -6.43 11.10 32.91
CA ALA A 698 -6.76 12.51 32.92
C ALA A 698 -8.20 12.76 33.46
N PRO A 699 -8.40 13.78 34.31
CA PRO A 699 -9.72 14.05 34.89
C PRO A 699 -10.65 14.74 33.87
N ALA A 700 -11.94 14.42 33.93
CA ALA A 700 -12.94 15.04 33.07
C ALA A 700 -13.21 16.53 33.42
N ARG A 701 -13.10 16.88 34.71
CA ARG A 701 -13.31 18.23 35.26
C ARG A 701 -12.02 18.78 35.86
N LYS A 702 -11.95 20.09 36.10
CA LYS A 702 -10.76 20.78 36.66
C LYS A 702 -9.48 20.64 35.81
N ARG A 703 -9.61 20.27 34.54
CA ARG A 703 -8.48 20.02 33.61
C ARG A 703 -7.57 21.23 33.33
N ARG A 704 -8.06 22.46 33.54
CA ARG A 704 -7.30 23.72 33.36
C ARG A 704 -6.89 24.38 34.69
N THR A 705 -7.03 23.68 35.81
CA THR A 705 -6.59 24.24 37.10
C THR A 705 -5.06 24.37 37.13
N PRO A 706 -4.51 25.41 37.80
CA PRO A 706 -3.06 25.59 37.90
C PRO A 706 -2.35 24.33 38.42
N ASP A 707 -2.91 23.68 39.45
CA ASP A 707 -2.36 22.45 40.02
C ASP A 707 -2.29 21.31 39.01
N ARG A 708 -3.31 21.17 38.14
CA ARG A 708 -3.30 20.14 37.10
C ARG A 708 -2.27 20.44 36.02
N LEU A 709 -2.15 21.69 35.58
CA LEU A 709 -1.16 22.09 34.59
C LEU A 709 0.27 21.91 35.14
N ALA A 710 0.49 22.20 36.43
CA ALA A 710 1.75 21.96 37.11
C ALA A 710 2.09 20.46 37.15
N LEU A 711 1.10 19.59 37.42
CA LEU A 711 1.30 18.15 37.42
C LEU A 711 1.64 17.60 36.02
N ILE A 712 0.98 18.09 34.97
CA ILE A 712 1.30 17.72 33.58
C ILE A 712 2.72 18.16 33.22
N ALA A 713 3.10 19.39 33.55
CA ALA A 713 4.46 19.88 33.33
C ALA A 713 5.51 19.07 34.11
N ALA A 714 5.20 18.67 35.35
CA ALA A 714 6.05 17.80 36.16
C ALA A 714 6.22 16.40 35.56
N ALA A 715 5.20 15.86 34.88
CA ALA A 715 5.27 14.56 34.22
C ALA A 715 6.21 14.53 33.00
N GLU A 716 6.51 15.70 32.42
CA GLU A 716 7.47 15.87 31.31
C GLU A 716 8.93 16.06 31.78
N ALA A 717 9.17 16.24 33.09
CA ALA A 717 10.52 16.43 33.61
C ALA A 717 11.38 15.15 33.49
N PRO A 718 12.72 15.27 33.43
CA PRO A 718 13.63 14.12 33.35
C PRO A 718 13.46 13.11 34.49
N GLU A 719 13.15 13.61 35.70
CA GLU A 719 12.87 12.83 36.92
C GLU A 719 11.40 12.99 37.30
N PRO A 720 10.46 12.34 36.58
CA PRO A 720 9.05 12.70 36.62
C PRO A 720 8.41 12.40 37.98
N LEU A 721 8.82 11.33 38.68
CA LEU A 721 8.25 11.02 39.99
C LEU A 721 8.59 12.10 41.02
N ALA A 722 9.87 12.51 41.11
CA ALA A 722 10.30 13.52 42.07
C ALA A 722 9.60 14.86 41.82
N ALA A 723 9.48 15.27 40.56
CA ALA A 723 8.77 16.48 40.18
C ALA A 723 7.27 16.41 40.49
N MET A 724 6.62 15.27 40.22
CA MET A 724 5.20 15.08 40.53
C MET A 724 4.96 15.09 42.05
N LEU A 725 5.83 14.44 42.84
CA LEU A 725 5.74 14.39 44.31
C LEU A 725 5.97 15.74 44.99
N ALA A 726 6.65 16.68 44.32
CA ALA A 726 6.73 18.06 44.77
C ALA A 726 5.41 18.82 44.59
N THR A 727 4.53 18.34 43.70
CA THR A 727 3.25 18.98 43.34
C THR A 727 2.07 18.35 44.07
N ALA A 728 1.98 17.01 44.08
CA ALA A 728 0.88 16.26 44.68
C ALA A 728 1.29 14.81 45.04
N PRO A 729 0.56 14.14 45.94
CA PRO A 729 0.68 12.69 46.13
C PRO A 729 0.46 11.92 44.82
N VAL A 730 1.24 10.86 44.60
CA VAL A 730 1.16 10.04 43.39
C VAL A 730 0.84 8.61 43.77
N ASP A 731 -0.17 8.00 43.14
CA ASP A 731 -0.42 6.56 43.29
C ASP A 731 0.73 5.77 42.65
N ALA A 732 1.48 5.06 43.49
CA ALA A 732 2.69 4.34 43.08
C ALA A 732 2.37 3.19 42.11
N THR A 733 1.20 2.56 42.27
CA THR A 733 0.74 1.46 41.42
C THR A 733 0.37 1.98 40.05
N VAL A 734 -0.40 3.07 39.99
CA VAL A 734 -0.77 3.74 38.73
C VAL A 734 0.47 4.28 38.02
N PHE A 735 1.39 4.90 38.77
CA PHE A 735 2.63 5.44 38.21
C PHE A 735 3.49 4.36 37.54
N ALA A 736 3.68 3.23 38.22
CA ALA A 736 4.46 2.10 37.70
C ALA A 736 3.77 1.44 36.49
N ARG A 737 2.46 1.17 36.61
CA ARG A 737 1.66 0.54 35.56
C ARG A 737 1.63 1.38 34.28
N ASP A 738 1.30 2.66 34.40
CA ASP A 738 1.08 3.52 33.24
C ASP A 738 2.41 3.87 32.53
N ARG A 739 3.56 3.60 33.15
CA ARG A 739 4.91 3.67 32.56
C ARG A 739 5.49 2.30 32.18
N ALA A 740 4.72 1.23 32.34
CA ALA A 740 5.13 -0.15 32.06
C ALA A 740 6.45 -0.58 32.75
N LEU A 741 6.68 -0.07 33.98
CA LEU A 741 7.88 -0.40 34.76
C LEU A 741 7.84 -1.85 35.25
N SER A 742 8.99 -2.52 35.28
CA SER A 742 9.13 -3.79 36.01
C SER A 742 9.20 -3.58 37.53
N PRO A 743 8.97 -4.63 38.34
CA PRO A 743 9.10 -4.52 39.80
C PRO A 743 10.43 -3.94 40.28
N ALA A 744 11.54 -4.26 39.61
CA ALA A 744 12.86 -3.72 39.93
C ALA A 744 12.95 -2.21 39.61
N GLN A 745 12.45 -1.80 38.44
CA GLN A 745 12.40 -0.38 38.05
C GLN A 745 11.44 0.42 38.95
N THR A 746 10.33 -0.17 39.37
CA THR A 746 9.39 0.43 40.32
C THR A 746 10.07 0.67 41.67
N ALA A 747 10.78 -0.32 42.20
CA ALA A 747 11.52 -0.19 43.45
C ALA A 747 12.61 0.89 43.36
N ALA A 748 13.34 0.94 42.24
CA ALA A 748 14.35 1.96 41.99
C ALA A 748 13.74 3.37 41.88
N ALA A 749 12.64 3.54 41.12
CA ALA A 749 11.96 4.83 40.98
C ALA A 749 11.44 5.34 42.34
N LEU A 750 10.90 4.45 43.17
CA LEU A 750 10.32 4.80 44.47
C LEU A 750 11.34 4.94 45.60
N SER A 751 12.64 4.70 45.37
CA SER A 751 13.65 4.63 46.44
C SER A 751 13.81 5.94 47.24
N GLY A 752 13.41 7.07 46.67
CA GLY A 752 13.41 8.40 47.31
C GLY A 752 12.05 8.87 47.85
N ALA A 753 11.01 8.04 47.75
CA ALA A 753 9.64 8.39 48.13
C ALA A 753 9.17 7.58 49.35
N VAL A 754 8.32 8.17 50.18
CA VAL A 754 7.65 7.44 51.27
C VAL A 754 6.30 6.96 50.77
N VAL A 755 6.06 5.65 50.76
CA VAL A 755 4.80 5.06 50.29
C VAL A 755 3.91 4.70 51.47
N ILE A 756 2.73 5.32 51.56
CA ILE A 756 1.72 5.05 52.59
C ILE A 756 0.42 4.65 51.90
N ALA A 757 -0.11 3.46 52.22
CA ALA A 757 -1.36 2.92 51.63
C ALA A 757 -1.42 2.98 50.08
N GLY A 758 -0.27 2.83 49.40
CA GLY A 758 -0.16 2.87 47.94
C GLY A 758 0.10 4.25 47.33
N LEU A 759 0.05 5.33 48.12
CA LEU A 759 0.40 6.68 47.69
C LEU A 759 1.86 6.99 48.02
N ALA A 760 2.64 7.33 47.00
CA ALA A 760 3.97 7.89 47.14
C ALA A 760 3.87 9.38 47.52
N LEU A 761 4.67 9.78 48.51
CA LEU A 761 4.76 11.12 49.04
C LEU A 761 6.22 11.60 49.04
N SER A 762 6.43 12.89 48.88
CA SER A 762 7.75 13.47 49.16
C SER A 762 8.06 13.37 50.68
N PRO A 763 9.33 13.15 51.08
CA PRO A 763 9.70 13.04 52.49
C PRO A 763 9.20 14.18 53.41
N PRO A 764 9.18 15.47 52.97
CA PRO A 764 8.63 16.56 53.77
C PRO A 764 7.11 16.44 54.00
N ILE A 765 6.36 15.96 53.02
CA ILE A 765 4.90 15.77 53.10
C ILE A 765 4.58 14.56 53.97
N ALA A 766 5.33 13.46 53.81
CA ALA A 766 5.18 12.27 54.64
C ALA A 766 5.41 12.57 56.13
N THR A 767 6.40 13.40 56.46
CA THR A 767 6.70 13.83 57.83
C THR A 767 5.59 14.71 58.44
N ARG A 768 4.86 15.48 57.62
CA ARG A 768 3.68 16.24 58.09
C ARG A 768 2.49 15.31 58.32
N CYS A 769 2.29 14.35 57.44
CA CYS A 769 1.22 13.36 57.55
C CYS A 769 1.39 12.42 58.76
N SER A 770 2.61 11.98 59.06
CA SER A 770 2.89 11.14 60.24
C SER A 770 2.73 11.87 61.58
N ARG A 771 2.63 13.20 61.58
CA ARG A 771 2.40 14.02 62.79
C ARG A 771 0.91 14.30 63.07
N ALA A 772 0.00 13.88 62.18
CA ALA A 772 -1.45 14.02 62.38
C ALA A 772 -2.02 12.77 63.08
N SER A 773 -2.45 12.90 64.33
CA SER A 773 -3.11 11.86 65.15
C SER A 773 -4.56 11.56 64.67
N PRO A 774 -5.17 10.41 65.03
CA PRO A 774 -6.31 9.82 64.30
C PRO A 774 -7.67 10.50 64.60
N PRO A 775 -8.71 10.37 63.74
CA PRO A 775 -10.01 10.98 64.01
C PRO A 775 -10.89 10.12 64.95
N CYS A 776 -11.50 10.78 65.93
CA CYS A 776 -12.58 10.26 66.76
C CYS A 776 -13.84 9.92 65.91
N TRP A 777 -14.52 8.84 66.28
CA TRP A 777 -15.73 8.27 65.67
C TRP A 777 -17.03 9.10 65.92
N PRO A 778 -18.15 8.82 65.21
CA PRO A 778 -19.23 9.78 64.95
C PRO A 778 -20.32 9.82 66.03
N GLY A 779 -20.75 11.02 66.42
CA GLY A 779 -21.89 11.22 67.31
C GLY A 779 -22.00 12.64 67.88
N SER A 780 -22.48 13.60 67.07
CA SER A 780 -23.25 14.77 67.51
C SER A 780 -23.45 15.78 66.35
N THR A 781 -24.67 16.27 66.21
CA THR A 781 -25.07 17.45 65.40
C THR A 781 -25.54 18.56 66.36
N PRO A 782 -25.80 19.80 65.91
CA PRO A 782 -24.87 20.79 65.35
C PRO A 782 -24.98 22.13 66.13
N ARG A 783 -23.95 23.00 66.12
CA ARG A 783 -24.08 24.45 66.43
C ARG A 783 -22.86 25.22 65.89
N THR A 784 -23.13 26.12 64.95
CA THR A 784 -22.25 27.12 64.31
C THR A 784 -21.73 28.21 65.28
N PRO A 785 -20.93 29.21 64.87
CA PRO A 785 -19.99 29.36 63.73
C PRO A 785 -18.66 30.04 64.11
N THR A 786 -17.49 29.43 63.87
CA THR A 786 -16.22 30.12 63.56
C THR A 786 -15.15 29.09 63.29
N CYS A 787 -14.81 28.87 62.02
CA CYS A 787 -13.57 28.18 61.65
C CYS A 787 -12.97 28.92 60.44
N PRO A 788 -11.72 29.41 60.53
CA PRO A 788 -11.03 30.02 59.40
C PRO A 788 -10.73 28.95 58.33
N ALA A 789 -10.58 29.40 57.10
CA ALA A 789 -10.40 28.60 55.88
C ALA A 789 -9.50 27.36 56.06
N TRP A 790 -10.05 26.20 55.72
CA TRP A 790 -9.34 24.92 55.66
C TRP A 790 -8.31 24.95 54.52
N ASP A 791 -7.05 24.75 54.88
CA ASP A 791 -5.91 24.57 53.98
C ASP A 791 -6.00 23.20 53.28
N ALA A 792 -5.92 23.20 51.94
CA ALA A 792 -6.06 22.02 51.09
C ALA A 792 -4.96 20.96 51.35
N SER A 793 -3.87 21.31 52.03
CA SER A 793 -2.80 20.38 52.40
C SER A 793 -3.18 19.38 53.51
N ALA A 794 -4.21 19.68 54.32
CA ALA A 794 -4.67 18.79 55.39
C ALA A 794 -5.68 17.73 54.92
N CYS A 795 -6.23 17.86 53.71
CA CYS A 795 -7.23 16.93 53.19
C CYS A 795 -6.62 15.67 52.56
N ALA A 796 -5.35 15.73 52.12
CA ALA A 796 -4.65 14.58 51.53
C ALA A 796 -4.32 13.46 52.55
N CYS A 797 -4.54 13.71 53.84
CA CYS A 797 -4.24 12.78 54.92
C CYS A 797 -5.50 12.20 55.61
N ARG A 798 -6.71 12.43 55.06
CA ARG A 798 -7.97 11.83 55.54
C ARG A 798 -8.56 10.84 54.55
#